data_AF-A0A352EUI7-F1
#
_entry.id   AF-A0A352EUI7-F1
#
_cell.length_a   1.000
_cell.length_b   1.000
_cell.length_c   1.000
_cell.angle_alpha   90.00
_cell.angle_beta   90.00
_cell.angle_gamma   90.00
#
_symmetry.space_group_name_H-M   'P 1'
#
loop_
_entity.id
_entity.type
_entity.pdbx_description
1 polymer ?
#
loop_
_entity_poly.entity_id
_entity_poly.type
_entity_poly.pdbx_seq_one_letter_code
_entity_poly.pdbx_strand_id
1 'polypeptide(L)'
;MLITWPELEPMKLSTTAALFTRLLLAVVLSASPLAAQQKRGTTPRKPAPPVAQPAEPGPSFDSLLADDSYKVYVEVRDVGQLIRASALNDLLDPLMKMGGSTKQFKAAVKWLNVHAESLAGSRMFVASWPSKTNLPAVLVAIEFSSPEEAQKFEPDLRRFIPTVLPTPAPNPSPDSASNNSTSSSPLPQTSNPALPYHIKHIGSLVLVSDKAFAFRDLKPHDAKLLAEDQNFVTARNRLSSESLFLYVDVKAIEKEEQDRRKRYEEENQKLIEQESSRVKEDEKSPEVVEPAIVEDTELSSAQEPPPPPANGSATLTSSSAATVVTQDGVAGAGQDPQLMNALMSSLYGALLGGQPKWPEGVAASLAFEGDTYVVRTLILGGAENKAVAIPFLPQFVSGPPLIPGAPGVLPADANLFISASLDYPQIYEGMLKTIANMNERSRGYSTQTVSAASAASPFAEYEKKLGLKIKDDVLPLLGNELALAMVPKSINDSSANPTATPAAGIQQKARTPDPDPVVAIAVKDKDAMRRLIPKLIETMAGKGANMLAQTERKEDTEITSYANMFSYAFVGDFLILSSNAEATKRAVASYLSGETLSSNSHFRNANNWQSRQLLAQVYMAPGMVQTLGLTGNPTGSSNEKMAELFSRLDPYIEAVTYSLSNEGSGPLHELHLPKNLLMHMVASLTNDAGAAPTNANEAAVKSELRTLVAAEAAYSATTGDGRYGTIDELVKAGLLSKEPIERYGYEIELAVSAKKFEATAVPIEYGKSGSLSYFVDESGVVRGGDRAGGPATISDPPIQ
;
A
#
# COMPACT_ATOMS: atom_id res chain seq x y z
N MET A 1 6.02 -4.25 5.30
CA MET A 1 6.13 -4.70 3.90
C MET A 1 5.40 -3.68 3.04
N LEU A 2 6.11 -2.74 2.44
CA LEU A 2 5.52 -1.71 1.57
C LEU A 2 5.34 -2.31 0.16
N ILE A 3 4.11 -2.26 -0.36
CA ILE A 3 3.80 -2.76 -1.70
C ILE A 3 4.18 -1.67 -2.70
N THR A 4 5.37 -1.78 -3.29
CA THR A 4 5.72 -1.04 -4.50
C THR A 4 4.85 -1.57 -5.64
N TRP A 5 3.93 -0.73 -6.12
CA TRP A 5 3.26 -0.99 -7.39
C TRP A 5 4.31 -1.10 -8.50
N PRO A 6 4.13 -1.98 -9.50
CA PRO A 6 4.95 -1.92 -10.71
C PRO A 6 4.78 -0.54 -11.35
N GLU A 7 5.88 -0.03 -11.91
CA GLU A 7 6.11 1.38 -12.20
C GLU A 7 5.09 1.97 -13.21
N LEU A 8 3.98 2.48 -12.66
CA LEU A 8 3.13 3.43 -13.36
C LEU A 8 3.92 4.74 -13.50
N GLU A 9 4.25 5.11 -14.74
CA GLU A 9 4.71 6.47 -15.04
C GLU A 9 3.80 7.51 -14.35
N PRO A 10 4.35 8.65 -13.89
CA PRO A 10 3.58 9.66 -13.17
C PRO A 10 2.42 10.16 -14.03
N MET A 11 1.22 9.62 -13.75
CA MET A 11 0.03 9.87 -14.55
C MET A 11 -0.22 11.36 -14.70
N LYS A 12 -0.24 11.83 -15.95
CA LYS A 12 -0.75 13.16 -16.32
C LYS A 12 -2.28 13.21 -16.22
N LEU A 13 -2.83 12.88 -15.04
CA LEU A 13 -4.12 13.42 -14.64
C LEU A 13 -3.99 14.94 -14.74
N SER A 14 -4.93 15.58 -15.43
CA SER A 14 -5.05 17.04 -15.38
C SER A 14 -5.18 17.48 -13.93
N THR A 15 -4.72 18.70 -13.60
CA THR A 15 -4.78 19.22 -12.23
C THR A 15 -6.22 19.25 -11.70
N THR A 16 -7.21 19.41 -12.59
CA THR A 16 -8.65 19.27 -12.32
C THR A 16 -9.07 17.82 -12.06
N ALA A 17 -8.64 16.84 -12.85
CA ALA A 17 -8.91 15.42 -12.57
C ALA A 17 -8.32 15.00 -11.22
N ALA A 18 -7.06 15.36 -10.92
CA ALA A 18 -6.44 15.10 -9.63
C ALA A 18 -7.17 15.80 -8.46
N LEU A 19 -7.75 16.98 -8.68
CA LEU A 19 -8.62 17.66 -7.70
C LEU A 19 -9.95 16.91 -7.48
N PHE A 20 -10.61 16.44 -8.54
CA PHE A 20 -11.82 15.62 -8.42
C PHE A 20 -11.54 14.25 -7.79
N THR A 21 -10.43 13.58 -8.13
CA THR A 21 -10.03 12.32 -7.47
C THR A 21 -9.69 12.54 -6.00
N ARG A 22 -9.10 13.69 -5.63
CA ARG A 22 -8.89 14.06 -4.20
C ARG A 22 -10.20 14.38 -3.49
N LEU A 23 -11.17 15.03 -4.16
CA LEU A 23 -12.51 15.26 -3.61
C LEU A 23 -13.28 13.94 -3.45
N LEU A 24 -13.17 13.03 -4.42
CA LEU A 24 -13.74 11.68 -4.39
C LEU A 24 -13.11 10.85 -3.26
N LEU A 25 -11.78 10.86 -3.13
CA LEU A 25 -11.08 10.21 -2.02
C LEU A 25 -11.54 10.76 -0.67
N ALA A 26 -11.78 12.06 -0.58
CA ALA A 26 -12.34 12.68 0.61
C ALA A 26 -13.78 12.23 0.91
N VAL A 27 -14.63 12.06 -0.10
CA VAL A 27 -15.99 11.49 0.03
C VAL A 27 -15.96 9.99 0.37
N VAL A 28 -15.03 9.24 -0.20
CA VAL A 28 -14.78 7.81 0.10
C VAL A 28 -14.29 7.61 1.55
N LEU A 29 -13.52 8.57 2.07
CA LEU A 29 -13.16 8.67 3.49
C LEU A 29 -14.30 9.24 4.36
N SER A 30 -15.53 9.38 3.85
CA SER A 30 -16.63 10.10 4.53
C SER A 30 -17.97 9.35 4.62
N ALA A 31 -18.01 8.05 5.01
CA ALA A 31 -19.23 7.25 4.82
C ALA A 31 -19.68 6.27 5.94
N SER A 32 -20.39 6.76 6.98
CA SER A 32 -20.98 5.92 8.05
C SER A 32 -22.50 5.63 7.94
N PRO A 33 -22.95 4.38 7.83
CA PRO A 33 -24.36 4.02 8.08
C PRO A 33 -24.80 4.23 9.54
N LEU A 34 -26.12 4.37 9.71
CA LEU A 34 -26.85 4.21 10.98
C LEU A 34 -27.83 3.03 10.81
N ALA A 35 -27.80 2.04 11.70
CA ALA A 35 -28.60 0.81 11.54
C ALA A 35 -29.42 0.45 12.78
N ALA A 36 -30.73 0.74 12.78
CA ALA A 36 -31.74 0.00 13.57
C ALA A 36 -33.19 0.35 13.20
N GLN A 37 -34.05 -0.67 13.18
CA GLN A 37 -35.54 -0.61 13.05
C GLN A 37 -36.08 -0.11 11.68
N GLN A 38 -37.26 -0.54 11.22
CA GLN A 38 -38.36 -1.22 11.92
C GLN A 38 -39.07 -2.25 11.02
N LYS A 39 -39.13 -3.54 11.42
CA LYS A 39 -40.04 -4.52 10.80
C LYS A 39 -41.49 -4.16 11.14
N ARG A 40 -42.20 -3.46 10.25
CA ARG A 40 -43.66 -3.29 10.37
C ARG A 40 -44.36 -4.55 9.88
N GLY A 41 -45.21 -5.13 10.72
CA GLY A 41 -46.02 -6.29 10.38
C GLY A 41 -47.07 -5.97 9.31
N THR A 42 -47.31 -6.91 8.40
CA THR A 42 -48.26 -6.77 7.30
C THR A 42 -49.71 -6.96 7.77
N THR A 43 -50.42 -5.86 8.04
CA THR A 43 -51.89 -5.88 8.08
C THR A 43 -52.45 -5.81 6.64
N PRO A 44 -53.51 -6.57 6.31
CA PRO A 44 -54.03 -6.65 4.95
C PRO A 44 -54.73 -5.34 4.55
N ARG A 45 -54.23 -4.66 3.51
CA ARG A 45 -54.84 -3.44 2.97
C ARG A 45 -55.99 -3.78 2.02
N LYS A 46 -57.14 -3.14 2.22
CA LYS A 46 -58.33 -3.22 1.36
C LYS A 46 -58.00 -2.78 -0.08
N PRO A 47 -58.59 -3.37 -1.14
CA PRO A 47 -58.23 -3.06 -2.53
C PRO A 47 -58.40 -1.58 -2.91
N ALA A 48 -57.46 -1.07 -3.70
CA ALA A 48 -57.55 0.22 -4.38
C ALA A 48 -58.15 0.05 -5.79
N PRO A 49 -58.76 1.09 -6.39
CA PRO A 49 -59.30 1.04 -7.75
C PRO A 49 -58.18 0.90 -8.82
N PRO A 50 -58.54 0.60 -10.09
CA PRO A 50 -57.57 0.29 -11.15
C PRO A 50 -56.54 1.41 -11.38
N VAL A 51 -55.28 1.00 -11.49
CA VAL A 51 -54.13 1.87 -11.76
C VAL A 51 -54.13 2.24 -13.24
N ALA A 52 -54.05 3.53 -13.55
CA ALA A 52 -53.79 4.01 -14.92
C ALA A 52 -52.40 3.55 -15.38
N GLN A 53 -52.20 3.39 -16.70
CA GLN A 53 -50.95 2.88 -17.27
C GLN A 53 -49.73 3.64 -16.71
N PRO A 54 -48.66 2.94 -16.26
CA PRO A 54 -47.44 3.60 -15.84
C PRO A 54 -46.89 4.46 -16.98
N ALA A 55 -46.56 5.71 -16.67
CA ALA A 55 -45.64 6.46 -17.53
C ALA A 55 -44.29 5.72 -17.57
N GLU A 56 -43.56 5.84 -18.68
CA GLU A 56 -42.21 5.29 -18.77
C GLU A 56 -41.36 5.85 -17.61
N PRO A 57 -40.62 5.00 -16.87
CA PRO A 57 -39.78 5.48 -15.78
C PRO A 57 -38.73 6.43 -16.34
N GLY A 58 -38.64 7.62 -15.77
CA GLY A 58 -37.61 8.60 -16.12
C GLY A 58 -36.20 8.03 -15.90
N PRO A 59 -35.18 8.60 -16.57
CA PRO A 59 -33.82 8.11 -16.45
C PRO A 59 -33.35 8.12 -14.99
N SER A 60 -32.74 7.00 -14.61
CA SER A 60 -32.25 6.65 -13.28
C SER A 60 -30.78 6.21 -13.38
N PHE A 61 -30.09 6.04 -12.25
CA PHE A 61 -28.72 5.50 -12.26
C PHE A 61 -28.60 4.17 -13.01
N ASP A 62 -29.60 3.30 -12.90
CA ASP A 62 -29.61 1.98 -13.54
C ASP A 62 -29.76 2.04 -15.07
N SER A 63 -30.23 3.17 -15.61
CA SER A 63 -30.45 3.39 -17.04
C SER A 63 -29.50 4.44 -17.66
N LEU A 64 -28.64 5.07 -16.85
CA LEU A 64 -27.80 6.21 -17.23
C LEU A 64 -26.55 5.83 -18.04
N LEU A 65 -25.92 4.68 -17.74
CA LEU A 65 -24.60 4.31 -18.24
C LEU A 65 -24.59 2.93 -18.91
N ALA A 66 -23.91 2.84 -20.05
CA ALA A 66 -23.47 1.56 -20.61
C ALA A 66 -22.33 0.95 -19.78
N ASP A 67 -22.19 -0.37 -19.78
CA ASP A 67 -21.14 -1.06 -19.02
C ASP A 67 -19.73 -0.63 -19.47
N ASP A 68 -19.52 -0.49 -20.78
CA ASP A 68 -18.27 -0.05 -21.42
C ASP A 68 -17.96 1.46 -21.32
N SER A 69 -18.67 2.24 -20.48
CA SER A 69 -18.50 3.70 -20.38
C SER A 69 -17.26 4.12 -19.60
N TYR A 70 -17.08 3.59 -18.38
CA TYR A 70 -16.03 3.96 -17.43
C TYR A 70 -15.45 2.70 -16.76
N LYS A 71 -14.34 2.85 -16.03
CA LYS A 71 -13.67 1.73 -15.36
C LYS A 71 -13.75 1.78 -13.84
N VAL A 72 -14.08 2.94 -13.27
CA VAL A 72 -14.19 3.14 -11.82
C VAL A 72 -15.51 3.83 -11.49
N TYR A 73 -16.28 3.22 -10.59
CA TYR A 73 -17.64 3.61 -10.23
C TYR A 73 -17.79 3.65 -8.70
N VAL A 74 -18.32 4.74 -8.15
CA VAL A 74 -18.59 4.91 -6.72
C VAL A 74 -20.06 5.25 -6.53
N GLU A 75 -20.77 4.51 -5.67
CA GLU A 75 -22.12 4.81 -5.20
C GLU A 75 -22.07 5.19 -3.71
N VAL A 76 -22.69 6.31 -3.37
CA VAL A 76 -22.89 6.83 -2.02
C VAL A 76 -24.39 6.87 -1.76
N ARG A 77 -24.88 6.10 -0.80
CA ARG A 77 -26.31 5.98 -0.48
C ARG A 77 -26.65 6.86 0.72
N ASP A 78 -27.88 7.36 0.74
CA ASP A 78 -28.42 8.18 1.83
C ASP A 78 -27.51 9.36 2.22
N VAL A 79 -27.01 10.10 1.22
CA VAL A 79 -25.95 11.13 1.38
C VAL A 79 -26.24 12.11 2.53
N GLY A 80 -27.50 12.49 2.71
CA GLY A 80 -27.97 13.38 3.79
C GLY A 80 -28.01 12.76 5.19
N GLN A 81 -28.23 11.45 5.31
CA GLN A 81 -28.04 10.73 6.57
C GLN A 81 -26.55 10.54 6.85
N LEU A 82 -25.79 10.19 5.81
CA LEU A 82 -24.37 9.90 5.83
C LEU A 82 -23.57 11.06 6.44
N ILE A 83 -23.73 12.27 5.88
CA ILE A 83 -23.02 13.48 6.34
C ILE A 83 -23.39 13.90 7.78
N ARG A 84 -24.51 13.39 8.32
CA ARG A 84 -24.99 13.63 9.69
C ARG A 84 -24.61 12.53 10.68
N ALA A 85 -24.03 11.42 10.24
CA ALA A 85 -23.66 10.31 11.12
C ALA A 85 -22.55 10.71 12.11
N SER A 86 -22.65 10.22 13.36
CA SER A 86 -21.71 10.57 14.44
C SER A 86 -20.28 10.11 14.13
N ALA A 87 -20.10 8.82 13.83
CA ALA A 87 -18.77 8.25 13.55
C ALA A 87 -18.08 8.90 12.34
N LEU A 88 -18.85 9.45 11.39
CA LEU A 88 -18.30 10.27 10.31
C LEU A 88 -17.79 11.61 10.83
N ASN A 89 -18.64 12.34 11.57
CA ASN A 89 -18.27 13.65 12.07
C ASN A 89 -17.08 13.55 13.05
N ASP A 90 -16.99 12.45 13.81
CA ASP A 90 -15.82 12.09 14.61
C ASP A 90 -14.55 11.98 13.72
N LEU A 91 -14.59 11.23 12.60
CA LEU A 91 -13.46 11.07 11.68
C LEU A 91 -13.07 12.37 10.95
N LEU A 92 -14.06 13.18 10.60
CA LEU A 92 -13.85 14.45 9.89
C LEU A 92 -13.38 15.57 10.80
N ASP A 93 -13.71 15.55 12.09
CA ASP A 93 -13.36 16.63 13.01
C ASP A 93 -11.85 16.91 13.09
N PRO A 94 -10.96 15.90 13.23
CA PRO A 94 -9.52 16.08 13.09
C PRO A 94 -9.13 16.70 11.74
N LEU A 95 -9.61 16.16 10.62
CA LEU A 95 -9.31 16.68 9.28
C LEU A 95 -9.74 18.14 9.11
N MET A 96 -10.89 18.51 9.65
CA MET A 96 -11.46 19.86 9.59
C MET A 96 -10.73 20.85 10.51
N LYS A 97 -10.26 20.41 11.68
CA LYS A 97 -9.62 21.25 12.71
C LYS A 97 -8.10 21.37 12.55
N MET A 98 -7.42 20.29 12.18
CA MET A 98 -5.95 20.13 12.27
C MET A 98 -5.16 20.56 11.02
N GLY A 99 -5.64 21.59 10.31
CA GLY A 99 -4.89 22.25 9.23
C GLY A 99 -4.74 21.48 7.91
N GLY A 100 -4.59 20.15 7.92
CA GLY A 100 -4.24 19.32 6.75
C GLY A 100 -5.25 19.26 5.60
N SER A 101 -6.47 19.80 5.75
CA SER A 101 -7.49 19.81 4.69
C SER A 101 -7.69 21.17 4.03
N THR A 102 -7.93 21.15 2.71
CA THR A 102 -8.03 22.35 1.87
C THR A 102 -9.29 23.18 2.17
N LYS A 103 -9.26 24.49 1.86
CA LYS A 103 -10.43 25.37 1.99
C LYS A 103 -11.64 24.84 1.21
N GLN A 104 -11.39 24.26 0.04
CA GLN A 104 -12.38 23.63 -0.83
C GLN A 104 -13.03 22.40 -0.17
N PHE A 105 -12.24 21.51 0.45
CA PHE A 105 -12.79 20.38 1.19
C PHE A 105 -13.65 20.85 2.37
N LYS A 106 -13.16 21.80 3.16
CA LYS A 106 -13.92 22.36 4.30
C LYS A 106 -15.24 23.01 3.86
N ALA A 107 -15.25 23.66 2.69
CA ALA A 107 -16.46 24.18 2.07
C ALA A 107 -17.43 23.06 1.63
N ALA A 108 -16.92 21.99 1.00
CA ALA A 108 -17.72 20.82 0.57
C ALA A 108 -18.40 20.12 1.76
N VAL A 109 -17.64 19.74 2.80
CA VAL A 109 -18.19 19.09 4.01
C VAL A 109 -19.25 19.98 4.67
N LYS A 110 -18.94 21.28 4.85
CA LYS A 110 -19.90 22.21 5.46
C LYS A 110 -21.16 22.39 4.62
N TRP A 111 -21.03 22.49 3.30
CA TRP A 111 -22.18 22.66 2.40
C TRP A 111 -23.07 21.40 2.36
N LEU A 112 -22.47 20.21 2.29
CA LEU A 112 -23.20 18.94 2.36
C LEU A 112 -23.96 18.79 3.69
N ASN A 113 -23.34 19.16 4.82
CA ASN A 113 -23.98 19.10 6.14
C ASN A 113 -25.17 20.08 6.24
N VAL A 114 -25.05 21.29 5.68
CA VAL A 114 -26.17 22.27 5.58
C VAL A 114 -27.32 21.74 4.72
N HIS A 115 -27.04 21.10 3.58
CA HIS A 115 -28.07 20.59 2.65
C HIS A 115 -28.46 19.12 2.90
N ALA A 116 -28.02 18.56 4.03
CA ALA A 116 -28.21 17.16 4.40
C ALA A 116 -29.68 16.73 4.52
N GLU A 117 -30.60 17.67 4.73
CA GLU A 117 -32.04 17.38 4.72
C GLU A 117 -32.59 17.24 3.30
N SER A 118 -32.16 18.10 2.38
CA SER A 118 -32.47 17.98 0.94
C SER A 118 -31.80 16.77 0.28
N LEU A 119 -30.73 16.26 0.89
CA LEU A 119 -30.01 15.05 0.47
C LEU A 119 -30.44 13.78 1.21
N ALA A 120 -31.43 13.84 2.11
CA ALA A 120 -31.95 12.67 2.80
C ALA A 120 -32.64 11.72 1.81
N GLY A 121 -32.28 10.44 1.80
CA GLY A 121 -32.73 9.47 0.79
C GLY A 121 -32.11 9.65 -0.61
N SER A 122 -31.38 10.73 -0.87
CA SER A 122 -30.66 10.89 -2.14
C SER A 122 -29.49 9.92 -2.24
N ARG A 123 -29.23 9.45 -3.46
CA ARG A 123 -28.07 8.65 -3.82
C ARG A 123 -27.16 9.51 -4.69
N MET A 124 -25.84 9.42 -4.50
CA MET A 124 -24.85 10.04 -5.37
C MET A 124 -24.00 8.95 -6.01
N PHE A 125 -23.84 9.02 -7.33
CA PHE A 125 -23.03 8.10 -8.12
C PHE A 125 -21.93 8.88 -8.83
N VAL A 126 -20.72 8.35 -8.86
CA VAL A 126 -19.57 8.96 -9.55
C VAL A 126 -18.90 7.94 -10.44
N ALA A 127 -18.84 8.23 -11.74
CA ALA A 127 -18.09 7.46 -12.72
C ALA A 127 -16.83 8.22 -13.13
N SER A 128 -15.70 7.51 -13.25
CA SER A 128 -14.40 8.09 -13.60
C SER A 128 -13.52 7.09 -14.34
N TRP A 129 -12.43 7.57 -14.94
CA TRP A 129 -11.60 6.80 -15.89
C TRP A 129 -12.45 6.32 -17.08
N PRO A 130 -12.87 7.23 -17.98
CA PRO A 130 -13.67 6.86 -19.15
C PRO A 130 -12.91 5.88 -20.05
N SER A 131 -13.67 5.06 -20.77
CA SER A 131 -13.17 4.13 -21.79
C SER A 131 -13.21 4.71 -23.21
N LYS A 132 -13.78 5.91 -23.37
CA LYS A 132 -14.02 6.57 -24.66
C LYS A 132 -13.68 8.07 -24.59
N THR A 133 -13.07 8.61 -25.63
CA THR A 133 -12.52 10.00 -25.62
C THR A 133 -13.57 11.11 -25.74
N ASN A 134 -14.81 10.79 -26.12
CA ASN A 134 -15.94 11.72 -26.13
C ASN A 134 -16.48 12.00 -24.71
N LEU A 135 -16.37 11.05 -23.78
CA LEU A 135 -16.85 11.16 -22.40
C LEU A 135 -16.13 12.24 -21.57
N PRO A 136 -16.75 12.74 -20.47
CA PRO A 136 -16.06 13.51 -19.43
C PRO A 136 -15.06 12.65 -18.66
N ALA A 137 -14.07 13.27 -18.01
CA ALA A 137 -13.11 12.53 -17.18
C ALA A 137 -13.74 12.07 -15.86
N VAL A 138 -14.70 12.85 -15.33
CA VAL A 138 -15.51 12.51 -14.17
C VAL A 138 -16.96 12.94 -14.42
N LEU A 139 -17.89 12.01 -14.19
CA LEU A 139 -19.33 12.27 -14.14
C LEU A 139 -19.82 12.03 -12.72
N VAL A 140 -20.31 13.07 -12.06
CA VAL A 140 -21.09 12.96 -10.81
C VAL A 140 -22.57 13.02 -11.17
N ALA A 141 -23.38 12.15 -10.56
CA ALA A 141 -24.81 12.09 -10.70
C ALA A 141 -25.45 12.04 -9.31
N ILE A 142 -26.52 12.79 -9.08
CA ILE A 142 -27.28 12.78 -7.82
C ILE A 142 -28.73 12.45 -8.15
N GLU A 143 -29.23 11.36 -7.59
CA GLU A 143 -30.59 10.85 -7.76
C GLU A 143 -31.41 11.17 -6.51
N PHE A 144 -32.51 11.90 -6.71
CA PHE A 144 -33.44 12.31 -5.65
C PHE A 144 -34.68 11.40 -5.62
N SER A 145 -35.48 11.49 -4.55
CA SER A 145 -36.72 10.71 -4.43
C SER A 145 -37.80 11.18 -5.42
N SER A 146 -37.68 12.41 -5.90
CA SER A 146 -38.59 13.02 -6.89
C SER A 146 -37.88 14.00 -7.83
N PRO A 147 -38.39 14.20 -9.08
CA PRO A 147 -37.97 15.31 -9.95
C PRO A 147 -38.12 16.69 -9.29
N GLU A 148 -39.14 16.86 -8.45
CA GLU A 148 -39.43 18.11 -7.75
C GLU A 148 -38.40 18.43 -6.64
N GLU A 149 -37.68 17.44 -6.11
CA GLU A 149 -36.52 17.64 -5.24
C GLU A 149 -35.29 18.03 -6.06
N ALA A 150 -34.99 17.27 -7.13
CA ALA A 150 -33.87 17.52 -8.03
C ALA A 150 -33.90 18.95 -8.62
N GLN A 151 -35.08 19.40 -9.08
CA GLN A 151 -35.30 20.75 -9.61
C GLN A 151 -35.11 21.85 -8.55
N LYS A 152 -35.43 21.59 -7.28
CA LYS A 152 -35.21 22.56 -6.18
C LYS A 152 -33.73 22.63 -5.77
N PHE A 153 -32.99 21.54 -5.92
CA PHE A 153 -31.60 21.42 -5.50
C PHE A 153 -30.60 21.95 -6.54
N GLU A 154 -30.88 21.79 -7.84
CA GLU A 154 -29.99 22.23 -8.93
C GLU A 154 -29.49 23.69 -8.77
N PRO A 155 -30.32 24.70 -8.43
CA PRO A 155 -29.88 26.09 -8.32
C PRO A 155 -28.82 26.31 -7.24
N ASP A 156 -28.94 25.62 -6.09
CA ASP A 156 -28.01 25.79 -4.96
C ASP A 156 -26.72 24.99 -5.14
N LEU A 157 -26.80 23.80 -5.75
CA LEU A 157 -25.61 23.11 -6.25
C LEU A 157 -24.85 23.97 -7.27
N ARG A 158 -25.57 24.59 -8.23
CA ARG A 158 -24.97 25.44 -9.27
C ARG A 158 -24.31 26.70 -8.73
N ARG A 159 -24.82 27.27 -7.62
CA ARG A 159 -24.19 28.35 -6.85
C ARG A 159 -22.96 27.88 -6.06
N PHE A 160 -22.93 26.63 -5.62
CA PHE A 160 -21.89 26.11 -4.73
C PHE A 160 -20.63 25.60 -5.44
N ILE A 161 -20.78 24.88 -6.56
CA ILE A 161 -19.65 24.28 -7.29
C ILE A 161 -18.47 25.24 -7.62
N PRO A 162 -18.65 26.53 -7.99
CA PRO A 162 -17.51 27.40 -8.31
C PRO A 162 -16.75 27.89 -7.05
N THR A 163 -17.21 27.55 -5.85
CA THR A 163 -16.47 27.79 -4.60
C THR A 163 -15.49 26.67 -4.25
N VAL A 164 -15.63 25.50 -4.89
CA VAL A 164 -14.81 24.29 -4.64
C VAL A 164 -14.00 23.83 -5.85
N LEU A 165 -14.45 24.14 -7.08
CA LEU A 165 -13.67 23.92 -8.29
C LEU A 165 -13.02 25.24 -8.74
N PRO A 166 -11.69 25.32 -8.91
CA PRO A 166 -11.04 26.53 -9.38
C PRO A 166 -11.37 26.78 -10.85
N THR A 167 -11.65 28.04 -11.20
CA THR A 167 -11.70 28.46 -12.61
C THR A 167 -10.31 28.35 -13.22
N PRO A 168 -10.13 27.65 -14.36
CA PRO A 168 -8.90 27.72 -15.12
C PRO A 168 -8.60 29.19 -15.48
N ALA A 169 -7.36 29.63 -15.28
CA ALA A 169 -6.92 30.91 -15.83
C ALA A 169 -7.06 30.86 -17.37
N PRO A 170 -7.51 31.94 -18.03
CA PRO A 170 -7.59 31.97 -19.48
C PRO A 170 -6.20 31.77 -20.07
N ASN A 171 -6.06 30.74 -20.91
CA ASN A 171 -4.81 30.46 -21.60
C ASN A 171 -4.51 31.64 -22.55
N PRO A 172 -3.30 32.22 -22.56
CA PRO A 172 -2.99 33.34 -23.43
C PRO A 172 -3.03 32.88 -24.90
N SER A 173 -4.03 33.33 -25.64
CA SER A 173 -4.08 33.14 -27.10
C SER A 173 -2.89 33.87 -27.74
N PRO A 174 -2.19 33.25 -28.71
CA PRO A 174 -1.15 33.94 -29.47
C PRO A 174 -1.74 35.03 -30.37
N ASP A 175 -0.89 35.96 -30.81
CA ASP A 175 -1.27 37.20 -31.48
C ASP A 175 -2.14 37.03 -32.73
N SER A 176 -3.00 38.02 -32.97
CA SER A 176 -3.49 38.35 -34.31
C SER A 176 -3.71 39.85 -34.45
N ALA A 177 -3.01 40.39 -35.44
CA ALA A 177 -2.74 41.80 -35.70
C ALA A 177 -3.93 42.78 -35.66
N SER A 178 -3.58 44.04 -35.41
CA SER A 178 -4.43 45.22 -35.57
C SER A 178 -5.16 45.30 -36.92
N ASN A 179 -6.42 45.78 -36.90
CA ASN A 179 -6.91 46.62 -37.97
C ASN A 179 -8.00 47.59 -37.49
N ASN A 180 -7.99 48.82 -38.04
CA ASN A 180 -8.94 49.88 -37.69
C ASN A 180 -10.23 49.77 -38.52
N SER A 181 -11.39 49.76 -37.87
CA SER A 181 -12.57 50.46 -38.39
C SER A 181 -13.56 50.82 -37.26
N THR A 182 -14.07 52.05 -37.31
CA THR A 182 -15.03 52.58 -36.32
C THR A 182 -16.46 52.52 -36.84
N SER A 183 -17.35 51.82 -36.14
CA SER A 183 -18.79 52.11 -36.15
C SER A 183 -19.44 51.67 -34.84
N SER A 184 -20.50 52.35 -34.43
CA SER A 184 -21.04 52.29 -33.06
C SER A 184 -22.50 51.87 -33.01
N SER A 185 -22.83 50.87 -32.18
CA SER A 185 -24.12 50.82 -31.49
C SER A 185 -24.10 49.83 -30.31
N PRO A 186 -24.66 50.16 -29.12
CA PRO A 186 -24.61 49.29 -27.95
C PRO A 186 -25.82 48.33 -27.85
N LEU A 187 -25.56 47.05 -27.59
CA LEU A 187 -26.54 46.07 -27.12
C LEU A 187 -25.94 45.27 -25.95
N PRO A 188 -26.64 45.09 -24.82
CA PRO A 188 -26.08 44.48 -23.62
C PRO A 188 -26.05 42.95 -23.75
N GLN A 189 -24.95 42.41 -24.30
CA GLN A 189 -24.68 40.97 -24.21
C GLN A 189 -24.22 40.63 -22.80
N THR A 190 -25.13 40.09 -21.98
CA THR A 190 -24.82 39.44 -20.70
C THR A 190 -24.17 38.07 -20.94
N SER A 191 -22.95 38.08 -21.49
CA SER A 191 -22.09 36.91 -21.62
C SER A 191 -21.61 36.42 -20.26
N ASN A 192 -22.51 35.75 -19.55
CA ASN A 192 -22.24 35.08 -18.27
C ASN A 192 -21.04 34.14 -18.48
N PRO A 193 -19.90 34.33 -17.77
CA PRO A 193 -18.65 33.63 -18.09
C PRO A 193 -18.85 32.11 -18.02
N ALA A 194 -18.39 31.40 -19.05
CA ALA A 194 -18.61 29.97 -19.19
C ALA A 194 -17.97 29.22 -18.02
N LEU A 195 -18.81 28.57 -17.21
CA LEU A 195 -18.36 27.78 -16.06
C LEU A 195 -17.55 26.57 -16.55
N PRO A 196 -16.42 26.22 -15.91
CA PRO A 196 -15.54 25.12 -16.32
C PRO A 196 -16.08 23.74 -15.90
N TYR A 197 -17.40 23.63 -15.75
CA TYR A 197 -18.12 22.43 -15.36
C TYR A 197 -19.55 22.54 -15.92
N HIS A 198 -20.11 21.40 -16.33
CA HIS A 198 -21.44 21.35 -16.94
C HIS A 198 -22.40 20.62 -16.00
N ILE A 199 -23.47 21.33 -15.61
CA ILE A 199 -24.60 20.77 -14.85
C ILE A 199 -25.77 20.52 -15.81
N LYS A 200 -26.46 19.38 -15.64
CA LYS A 200 -27.68 19.01 -16.36
C LYS A 200 -28.67 18.34 -15.43
N HIS A 201 -29.94 18.73 -15.49
CA HIS A 201 -31.05 18.11 -14.78
C HIS A 201 -31.92 17.30 -15.75
N ILE A 202 -32.33 16.09 -15.34
CA ILE A 202 -33.24 15.23 -16.12
C ILE A 202 -33.98 14.25 -15.18
N GLY A 203 -35.31 14.25 -15.18
CA GLY A 203 -36.08 13.40 -14.25
C GLY A 203 -35.73 13.72 -12.79
N SER A 204 -35.34 12.71 -12.01
CA SER A 204 -34.83 12.86 -10.65
C SER A 204 -33.30 13.02 -10.57
N LEU A 205 -32.60 13.11 -11.71
CA LEU A 205 -31.14 13.17 -11.78
C LEU A 205 -30.63 14.62 -11.94
N VAL A 206 -29.66 15.00 -11.10
CA VAL A 206 -28.79 16.16 -11.31
C VAL A 206 -27.37 15.65 -11.62
N LEU A 207 -26.89 15.93 -12.83
CA LEU A 207 -25.58 15.51 -13.33
C LEU A 207 -24.60 16.69 -13.31
N VAL A 208 -23.35 16.44 -12.92
CA VAL A 208 -22.23 17.40 -12.92
C VAL A 208 -21.01 16.74 -13.59
N SER A 209 -20.29 17.49 -14.42
CA SER A 209 -19.16 16.97 -15.22
C SER A 209 -18.12 18.03 -15.51
N ASP A 210 -16.87 17.62 -15.77
CA ASP A 210 -15.77 18.51 -16.19
C ASP A 210 -15.85 18.95 -17.66
N LYS A 211 -16.67 18.26 -18.48
CA LYS A 211 -16.75 18.43 -19.93
C LYS A 211 -18.17 18.17 -20.44
N ALA A 212 -18.61 18.97 -21.42
CA ALA A 212 -19.92 18.81 -22.04
C ALA A 212 -20.05 17.44 -22.75
N PHE A 213 -21.15 16.73 -22.46
CA PHE A 213 -21.49 15.41 -23.02
C PHE A 213 -22.94 15.39 -23.50
N ALA A 214 -23.30 14.50 -24.42
CA ALA A 214 -24.68 14.13 -24.71
C ALA A 214 -25.06 12.81 -24.01
N PHE A 215 -26.34 12.62 -23.70
CA PHE A 215 -26.82 11.36 -23.10
C PHE A 215 -26.54 10.13 -23.97
N ARG A 216 -26.48 10.32 -25.30
CA ARG A 216 -26.09 9.27 -26.27
C ARG A 216 -24.62 8.87 -26.19
N ASP A 217 -23.75 9.69 -25.60
CA ASP A 217 -22.35 9.33 -25.33
C ASP A 217 -22.27 8.39 -24.12
N LEU A 218 -23.08 8.66 -23.07
CA LEU A 218 -23.18 7.84 -21.85
C LEU A 218 -23.87 6.49 -22.09
N LYS A 219 -24.87 6.47 -22.99
CA LYS A 219 -25.56 5.26 -23.44
C LYS A 219 -25.80 5.32 -24.95
N PRO A 220 -24.96 4.67 -25.76
CA PRO A 220 -25.26 4.37 -27.15
C PRO A 220 -26.52 3.50 -27.27
N HIS A 221 -27.23 3.60 -28.41
CA HIS A 221 -28.59 3.08 -28.57
C HIS A 221 -28.75 1.59 -28.22
N ASP A 222 -27.77 0.77 -28.61
CA ASP A 222 -27.79 -0.69 -28.46
C ASP A 222 -26.75 -1.20 -27.45
N ALA A 223 -26.23 -0.33 -26.58
CA ALA A 223 -25.23 -0.68 -25.58
C ALA A 223 -25.86 -1.29 -24.32
N LYS A 224 -25.28 -2.38 -23.83
CA LYS A 224 -25.63 -3.05 -22.57
C LYS A 224 -25.43 -2.09 -21.39
N LEU A 225 -26.37 -2.06 -20.46
CA LEU A 225 -26.31 -1.20 -19.28
C LEU A 225 -25.30 -1.72 -18.25
N LEU A 226 -24.71 -0.82 -17.48
CA LEU A 226 -23.91 -1.19 -16.31
C LEU A 226 -24.75 -2.01 -15.30
N ALA A 227 -26.04 -1.67 -15.13
CA ALA A 227 -26.99 -2.42 -14.31
C ALA A 227 -27.45 -3.76 -14.93
N GLU A 228 -26.95 -4.12 -16.13
CA GLU A 228 -27.09 -5.44 -16.73
C GLU A 228 -25.76 -6.23 -16.68
N ASP A 229 -24.67 -5.64 -16.17
CA ASP A 229 -23.43 -6.39 -16.00
C ASP A 229 -23.46 -7.32 -14.80
N GLN A 230 -23.09 -8.58 -15.03
CA GLN A 230 -23.19 -9.62 -14.01
C GLN A 230 -22.22 -9.39 -12.85
N ASN A 231 -21.02 -8.87 -13.09
CA ASN A 231 -20.03 -8.62 -12.03
C ASN A 231 -20.47 -7.42 -11.18
N PHE A 232 -20.84 -6.31 -11.84
CA PHE A 232 -21.38 -5.11 -11.17
C PHE A 232 -22.66 -5.41 -10.37
N VAL A 233 -23.64 -6.10 -10.96
CA VAL A 233 -24.91 -6.45 -10.31
C VAL A 233 -24.69 -7.40 -9.14
N THR A 234 -23.83 -8.42 -9.29
CA THR A 234 -23.49 -9.35 -8.20
C THR A 234 -22.87 -8.58 -7.03
N ALA A 235 -21.93 -7.70 -7.31
CA ALA A 235 -21.26 -6.88 -6.32
C ALA A 235 -22.21 -5.90 -5.61
N ARG A 236 -22.98 -5.13 -6.37
CA ARG A 236 -23.89 -4.11 -5.85
C ARG A 236 -25.05 -4.71 -5.06
N ASN A 237 -25.52 -5.90 -5.43
CA ASN A 237 -26.48 -6.66 -4.65
C ASN A 237 -25.86 -7.25 -3.37
N ARG A 238 -24.64 -7.79 -3.44
CA ARG A 238 -23.94 -8.37 -2.28
C ARG A 238 -23.58 -7.30 -1.24
N LEU A 239 -23.29 -6.08 -1.67
CA LEU A 239 -22.95 -4.91 -0.85
C LEU A 239 -24.10 -3.87 -0.86
N SER A 240 -25.36 -4.33 -0.88
CA SER A 240 -26.55 -3.48 -1.02
C SER A 240 -26.99 -2.77 0.27
N SER A 241 -26.58 -3.26 1.44
CA SER A 241 -26.82 -2.62 2.75
C SER A 241 -25.92 -1.41 3.01
N GLU A 242 -24.85 -1.26 2.24
CA GLU A 242 -23.71 -0.42 2.60
C GLU A 242 -23.92 1.02 2.11
N SER A 243 -23.53 2.02 2.92
CA SER A 243 -23.65 3.43 2.53
C SER A 243 -22.63 3.87 1.47
N LEU A 244 -21.51 3.17 1.34
CA LEU A 244 -20.51 3.38 0.30
C LEU A 244 -20.22 2.08 -0.44
N PHE A 245 -20.24 2.16 -1.76
CA PHE A 245 -19.91 1.06 -2.67
C PHE A 245 -18.96 1.58 -3.76
N LEU A 246 -17.85 0.90 -3.97
CA LEU A 246 -16.88 1.11 -5.04
C LEU A 246 -16.88 -0.14 -5.93
N TYR A 247 -16.86 0.05 -7.25
CA TYR A 247 -16.63 -1.00 -8.23
C TYR A 247 -15.56 -0.56 -9.23
N VAL A 248 -14.62 -1.46 -9.50
CA VAL A 248 -13.54 -1.31 -10.47
C VAL A 248 -13.62 -2.44 -11.48
N ASP A 249 -13.84 -2.10 -12.74
CA ASP A 249 -13.80 -3.04 -13.86
C ASP A 249 -12.33 -3.26 -14.29
N VAL A 250 -11.72 -4.31 -13.73
CA VAL A 250 -10.32 -4.66 -13.99
C VAL A 250 -10.16 -5.22 -15.40
N LYS A 251 -11.16 -5.95 -15.90
CA LYS A 251 -11.23 -6.47 -17.27
C LYS A 251 -11.21 -5.36 -18.33
N ALA A 252 -11.88 -4.24 -18.07
CA ALA A 252 -11.83 -3.04 -18.92
C ALA A 252 -10.45 -2.35 -18.88
N ILE A 253 -9.76 -2.37 -17.73
CA ILE A 253 -8.40 -1.84 -17.57
C ILE A 253 -7.39 -2.71 -18.32
N GLU A 254 -7.42 -4.04 -18.12
CA GLU A 254 -6.55 -4.97 -18.83
C GLU A 254 -6.74 -4.89 -20.36
N LYS A 255 -7.98 -4.76 -20.83
CA LYS A 255 -8.29 -4.59 -22.26
C LYS A 255 -7.70 -3.29 -22.82
N GLU A 256 -7.86 -2.17 -22.11
CA GLU A 256 -7.26 -0.88 -22.50
C GLU A 256 -5.72 -0.98 -22.57
N GLU A 257 -5.09 -1.67 -21.62
CA GLU A 257 -3.64 -1.85 -21.65
C GLU A 257 -3.18 -2.77 -22.79
N GLN A 258 -3.87 -3.88 -23.04
CA GLN A 258 -3.59 -4.77 -24.18
C GLN A 258 -3.71 -4.04 -25.51
N ASP A 259 -4.75 -3.24 -25.71
CA ASP A 259 -4.95 -2.47 -26.94
C ASP A 259 -3.95 -1.29 -27.06
N ARG A 260 -3.45 -0.75 -25.94
CA ARG A 260 -2.32 0.20 -25.93
C ARG A 260 -1.01 -0.47 -26.31
N ARG A 261 -0.71 -1.67 -25.79
CA ARG A 261 0.49 -2.46 -26.12
C ARG A 261 0.56 -2.79 -27.62
N LYS A 262 -0.54 -3.30 -28.21
CA LYS A 262 -0.63 -3.58 -29.66
C LYS A 262 -0.33 -2.35 -30.52
N ARG A 263 -0.86 -1.17 -30.17
CA ARG A 263 -0.60 0.07 -30.92
C ARG A 263 0.88 0.47 -30.87
N TYR A 264 1.52 0.32 -29.72
CA TYR A 264 2.95 0.59 -29.56
C TYR A 264 3.83 -0.42 -30.32
N GLU A 265 3.44 -1.70 -30.34
CA GLU A 265 4.08 -2.75 -31.15
C GLU A 265 3.94 -2.44 -32.65
N GLU A 266 2.74 -2.07 -33.12
CA GLU A 266 2.50 -1.62 -34.50
C GLU A 266 3.28 -0.33 -34.88
N GLU A 267 3.38 0.64 -33.96
CA GLU A 267 4.09 1.91 -34.19
C GLU A 267 5.60 1.69 -34.29
N ASN A 268 6.18 0.90 -33.37
CA ASN A 268 7.57 0.48 -33.45
C ASN A 268 7.86 -0.34 -34.72
N GLN A 269 6.95 -1.23 -35.13
CA GLN A 269 7.12 -1.99 -36.38
C GLN A 269 7.13 -1.07 -37.60
N LYS A 270 6.29 -0.04 -37.63
CA LYS A 270 6.28 0.99 -38.70
C LYS A 270 7.56 1.83 -38.70
N LEU A 271 8.10 2.17 -37.52
CA LEU A 271 9.39 2.88 -37.40
C LEU A 271 10.56 2.02 -37.93
N ILE A 272 10.64 0.75 -37.51
CA ILE A 272 11.66 -0.21 -37.99
C ILE A 272 11.54 -0.43 -39.51
N GLU A 273 10.32 -0.52 -40.04
CA GLU A 273 10.10 -0.66 -41.49
C GLU A 273 10.57 0.59 -42.26
N GLN A 274 10.30 1.80 -41.74
CA GLN A 274 10.77 3.08 -42.31
C GLN A 274 12.29 3.22 -42.26
N GLU A 275 12.94 2.90 -41.13
CA GLU A 275 14.40 2.89 -41.04
C GLU A 275 15.02 1.87 -42.01
N SER A 276 14.47 0.65 -42.09
CA SER A 276 14.90 -0.38 -43.03
C SER A 276 14.65 -0.01 -44.50
N SER A 277 13.80 0.99 -44.76
CA SER A 277 13.52 1.50 -46.11
C SER A 277 14.52 2.58 -46.48
N ARG A 278 14.81 3.54 -45.58
CA ARG A 278 15.85 4.57 -45.76
C ARG A 278 17.21 3.97 -46.09
N VAL A 279 17.67 2.97 -45.33
CA VAL A 279 18.96 2.30 -45.58
C VAL A 279 19.03 1.69 -46.99
N LYS A 280 17.90 1.27 -47.57
CA LYS A 280 17.81 0.72 -48.95
C LYS A 280 17.64 1.78 -50.04
N GLU A 281 17.43 3.04 -49.67
CA GLU A 281 17.46 4.20 -50.58
C GLU A 281 18.86 4.83 -50.60
N ASP A 282 19.52 4.92 -49.45
CA ASP A 282 20.91 5.37 -49.33
C ASP A 282 21.88 4.44 -50.10
N GLU A 283 21.68 3.10 -50.04
CA GLU A 283 22.44 2.12 -50.84
C GLU A 283 22.26 2.23 -52.36
N LYS A 284 21.34 3.06 -52.87
CA LYS A 284 20.99 3.14 -54.30
C LYS A 284 21.42 4.41 -55.02
N SER A 285 22.10 5.32 -54.33
CA SER A 285 22.57 6.59 -54.93
C SER A 285 24.04 6.46 -55.37
N PRO A 286 24.34 6.36 -56.68
CA PRO A 286 25.71 6.23 -57.15
C PRO A 286 26.45 7.57 -57.07
N GLU A 287 27.57 7.60 -56.33
CA GLU A 287 28.46 8.76 -56.27
C GLU A 287 29.18 8.95 -57.63
N VAL A 288 29.01 10.12 -58.23
CA VAL A 288 29.58 10.44 -59.55
C VAL A 288 31.01 10.95 -59.38
N VAL A 289 31.97 10.12 -59.78
CA VAL A 289 33.40 10.48 -59.82
C VAL A 289 33.73 11.20 -61.13
N GLU A 290 34.29 12.41 -61.05
CA GLU A 290 35.05 13.03 -62.14
C GLU A 290 36.42 13.54 -61.62
N PRO A 291 37.54 13.37 -62.36
CA PRO A 291 38.89 13.61 -61.83
C PRO A 291 39.54 14.91 -62.33
N ALA A 292 40.39 15.54 -61.52
CA ALA A 292 41.26 16.63 -61.96
C ALA A 292 42.61 16.73 -61.22
N ILE A 293 43.65 16.11 -61.81
CA ILE A 293 45.05 16.61 -61.92
C ILE A 293 45.90 16.73 -60.63
N VAL A 294 47.21 16.51 -60.79
CA VAL A 294 48.27 16.52 -59.77
C VAL A 294 49.39 17.46 -60.23
N GLU A 295 50.05 18.19 -59.32
CA GLU A 295 51.46 18.58 -59.50
C GLU A 295 52.15 18.83 -58.14
N ASP A 296 53.47 18.63 -58.11
CA ASP A 296 54.27 18.27 -56.91
C ASP A 296 54.82 19.44 -56.07
N THR A 297 55.38 19.13 -54.87
CA THR A 297 56.80 19.39 -54.53
C THR A 297 57.20 18.75 -53.16
N GLU A 298 58.10 17.76 -53.20
CA GLU A 298 59.34 17.50 -52.41
C GLU A 298 59.61 18.21 -51.03
N LEU A 299 60.37 17.69 -50.04
CA LEU A 299 61.21 16.47 -49.88
C LEU A 299 61.55 16.17 -48.38
N SER A 300 62.15 15.00 -48.09
CA SER A 300 62.96 14.65 -46.88
C SER A 300 62.28 14.50 -45.51
N SER A 301 62.73 13.66 -44.57
CA SER A 301 63.80 12.61 -44.59
C SER A 301 63.51 11.55 -43.50
N ALA A 302 64.08 10.34 -43.64
CA ALA A 302 63.77 9.18 -42.81
C ALA A 302 64.75 8.93 -41.64
N GLN A 303 64.33 8.14 -40.65
CA GLN A 303 65.23 7.25 -39.88
C GLN A 303 64.51 6.01 -39.30
N GLU A 304 65.17 4.86 -39.34
CA GLU A 304 64.76 3.56 -38.77
C GLU A 304 65.55 3.27 -37.46
N PRO A 305 65.08 2.41 -36.52
CA PRO A 305 65.30 0.96 -36.65
C PRO A 305 64.16 0.04 -36.09
N PRO A 306 64.23 -1.31 -36.24
CA PRO A 306 63.08 -2.21 -36.04
C PRO A 306 63.25 -3.18 -34.79
N PRO A 307 62.77 -4.46 -34.72
CA PRO A 307 62.11 -5.04 -33.51
C PRO A 307 62.93 -6.25 -32.91
N PRO A 308 62.41 -7.28 -32.17
CA PRO A 308 61.13 -7.55 -31.47
C PRO A 308 61.41 -7.81 -29.93
N PRO A 309 60.85 -8.75 -29.11
CA PRO A 309 59.73 -9.70 -29.23
C PRO A 309 58.78 -9.85 -27.98
N ALA A 310 57.98 -10.92 -28.01
CA ALA A 310 56.97 -11.45 -27.08
C ALA A 310 57.29 -11.62 -25.57
N ASN A 311 56.26 -11.49 -24.71
CA ASN A 311 55.78 -12.59 -23.84
C ASN A 311 54.55 -12.26 -22.95
N GLY A 312 53.82 -13.31 -22.53
CA GLY A 312 53.41 -13.51 -21.13
C GLY A 312 52.11 -12.86 -20.61
N SER A 313 51.01 -13.62 -20.58
CA SER A 313 49.88 -13.37 -19.67
C SER A 313 50.12 -14.05 -18.31
N ALA A 314 50.31 -13.29 -17.22
CA ALA A 314 50.21 -13.79 -15.84
C ALA A 314 49.97 -12.69 -14.78
N THR A 315 48.82 -12.77 -14.13
CA THR A 315 48.54 -12.72 -12.67
C THR A 315 49.56 -12.11 -11.68
N LEU A 316 49.08 -11.26 -10.77
CA LEU A 316 49.40 -11.10 -9.32
C LEU A 316 48.58 -9.89 -8.79
N THR A 317 47.95 -9.82 -7.62
CA THR A 317 47.61 -10.83 -6.58
C THR A 317 46.42 -10.33 -5.74
N SER A 318 45.52 -11.21 -5.33
CA SER A 318 44.75 -11.06 -4.08
C SER A 318 44.93 -12.35 -3.27
N SER A 319 45.39 -12.23 -2.01
CA SER A 319 45.97 -13.37 -1.30
C SER A 319 44.91 -14.24 -0.61
N SER A 320 44.72 -15.46 -1.12
CA SER A 320 44.05 -16.53 -0.36
C SER A 320 44.95 -16.99 0.79
N ALA A 321 44.62 -16.61 2.02
CA ALA A 321 45.20 -17.21 3.22
C ALA A 321 44.61 -18.61 3.44
N ALA A 322 45.21 -19.62 2.81
CA ALA A 322 44.80 -21.01 3.00
C ALA A 322 45.25 -21.51 4.38
N THR A 323 44.32 -21.68 5.31
CA THR A 323 44.58 -22.40 6.57
C THR A 323 44.94 -23.85 6.26
N VAL A 324 46.18 -24.24 6.56
CA VAL A 324 46.67 -25.59 6.32
C VAL A 324 45.92 -26.60 7.19
N VAL A 325 45.27 -27.58 6.56
CA VAL A 325 44.76 -28.76 7.26
C VAL A 325 45.92 -29.70 7.54
N THR A 326 46.45 -29.67 8.77
CA THR A 326 47.25 -30.78 9.31
C THR A 326 46.32 -31.94 9.59
N GLN A 327 46.51 -33.05 8.87
CA GLN A 327 45.66 -34.23 8.95
C GLN A 327 46.04 -35.14 10.12
N ASP A 328 45.29 -35.05 11.23
CA ASP A 328 45.12 -36.15 12.18
C ASP A 328 43.90 -35.89 13.09
N GLY A 329 43.03 -36.90 13.28
CA GLY A 329 41.90 -36.83 14.23
C GLY A 329 40.48 -37.00 13.68
N VAL A 330 40.01 -38.27 13.65
CA VAL A 330 38.62 -38.74 13.90
C VAL A 330 37.42 -37.97 13.28
N ALA A 331 36.86 -38.56 12.23
CA ALA A 331 35.43 -38.65 11.85
C ALA A 331 34.44 -37.49 12.14
N GLY A 332 33.89 -36.91 11.06
CA GLY A 332 32.64 -36.14 11.09
C GLY A 332 31.97 -36.09 9.71
N ALA A 333 30.69 -36.49 9.61
CA ALA A 333 29.95 -36.56 8.35
C ALA A 333 29.10 -35.30 8.11
N GLY A 334 29.74 -34.25 7.57
CA GLY A 334 29.04 -33.00 7.23
C GLY A 334 28.06 -33.15 6.07
N GLN A 335 26.88 -32.53 6.19
CA GLN A 335 25.99 -32.26 5.06
C GLN A 335 26.32 -30.91 4.41
N ASP A 336 25.81 -30.70 3.20
CA ASP A 336 26.04 -29.48 2.41
C ASP A 336 24.88 -28.48 2.56
N PRO A 337 25.02 -27.42 3.39
CA PRO A 337 23.94 -26.46 3.62
C PRO A 337 23.61 -25.60 2.38
N GLN A 338 24.47 -25.56 1.36
CA GLN A 338 24.17 -24.82 0.13
C GLN A 338 22.98 -25.44 -0.62
N LEU A 339 22.89 -26.77 -0.64
CA LEU A 339 21.83 -27.49 -1.35
C LEU A 339 20.46 -27.24 -0.71
N MET A 340 20.39 -27.20 0.63
CA MET A 340 19.15 -26.87 1.35
C MET A 340 18.73 -25.41 1.11
N ASN A 341 19.68 -24.46 1.14
CA ASN A 341 19.38 -23.05 0.87
C ASN A 341 18.92 -22.83 -0.59
N ALA A 342 19.55 -23.52 -1.55
CA ALA A 342 19.13 -23.52 -2.95
C ALA A 342 17.71 -24.08 -3.13
N LEU A 343 17.38 -25.22 -2.50
CA LEU A 343 16.02 -25.74 -2.50
C LEU A 343 15.04 -24.71 -1.91
N MET A 344 15.28 -24.21 -0.70
CA MET A 344 14.37 -23.27 -0.04
C MET A 344 14.16 -22.00 -0.86
N SER A 345 15.20 -21.42 -1.46
CA SER A 345 15.07 -20.26 -2.34
C SER A 345 14.23 -20.56 -3.60
N SER A 346 14.37 -21.76 -4.19
CA SER A 346 13.52 -22.19 -5.30
C SER A 346 12.06 -22.40 -4.90
N LEU A 347 11.81 -22.92 -3.69
CA LEU A 347 10.45 -23.14 -3.17
C LEU A 347 9.76 -21.82 -2.82
N TYR A 348 10.46 -20.88 -2.18
CA TYR A 348 9.95 -19.52 -1.97
C TYR A 348 9.67 -18.82 -3.30
N GLY A 349 10.60 -18.90 -4.27
CA GLY A 349 10.43 -18.33 -5.60
C GLY A 349 9.29 -18.95 -6.41
N ALA A 350 8.99 -20.23 -6.20
CA ALA A 350 7.88 -20.92 -6.85
C ALA A 350 6.53 -20.66 -6.16
N LEU A 351 6.48 -20.63 -4.83
CA LEU A 351 5.25 -20.39 -4.04
C LEU A 351 4.77 -18.93 -4.13
N LEU A 352 5.70 -17.97 -4.11
CA LEU A 352 5.43 -16.54 -4.28
C LEU A 352 5.45 -16.12 -5.76
N GLY A 353 5.71 -17.06 -6.68
CA GLY A 353 5.89 -16.83 -8.10
C GLY A 353 4.71 -17.24 -8.98
N GLY A 354 4.91 -17.08 -10.29
CA GLY A 354 3.85 -17.10 -11.30
C GLY A 354 3.50 -15.68 -11.75
N GLN A 355 2.56 -15.55 -12.68
CA GLN A 355 1.98 -14.25 -13.03
C GLN A 355 0.73 -14.03 -12.18
N PRO A 356 0.54 -12.83 -11.58
CA PRO A 356 -0.69 -12.50 -10.87
C PRO A 356 -1.91 -12.77 -11.75
N LYS A 357 -2.93 -13.39 -11.19
CA LYS A 357 -4.19 -13.65 -11.89
C LYS A 357 -5.21 -12.65 -11.37
N TRP A 358 -5.29 -11.50 -12.04
CA TRP A 358 -6.25 -10.47 -11.70
C TRP A 358 -7.70 -10.98 -11.84
N PRO A 359 -8.63 -10.47 -11.02
CA PRO A 359 -10.06 -10.72 -11.18
C PRO A 359 -10.61 -9.95 -12.40
N GLU A 360 -11.83 -10.27 -12.82
CA GLU A 360 -12.52 -9.43 -13.83
C GLU A 360 -12.99 -8.11 -13.23
N GLY A 361 -13.35 -8.10 -11.95
CA GLY A 361 -13.71 -6.89 -11.22
C GLY A 361 -13.37 -6.99 -9.74
N VAL A 362 -13.22 -5.82 -9.11
CA VAL A 362 -13.12 -5.69 -7.66
C VAL A 362 -14.20 -4.74 -7.19
N ALA A 363 -14.94 -5.14 -6.15
CA ALA A 363 -15.82 -4.25 -5.43
C ALA A 363 -15.34 -4.06 -3.99
N ALA A 364 -15.60 -2.89 -3.43
CA ALA A 364 -15.36 -2.62 -2.02
C ALA A 364 -16.50 -1.79 -1.41
N SER A 365 -16.68 -1.90 -0.10
CA SER A 365 -17.59 -1.05 0.67
C SER A 365 -16.99 -0.69 2.02
N LEU A 366 -17.56 0.35 2.61
CA LEU A 366 -17.28 0.78 3.97
C LEU A 366 -18.60 0.78 4.75
N ALA A 367 -18.63 0.03 5.85
CA ALA A 367 -19.73 -0.05 6.80
C ALA A 367 -19.23 0.35 8.20
N PHE A 368 -20.16 0.71 9.07
CA PHE A 368 -19.89 1.15 10.44
C PHE A 368 -20.84 0.41 11.37
N GLU A 369 -20.28 -0.36 12.29
CA GLU A 369 -21.01 -1.32 13.11
C GLU A 369 -20.65 -1.05 14.58
N GLY A 370 -21.45 -0.19 15.22
CA GLY A 370 -21.12 0.36 16.55
C GLY A 370 -19.91 1.29 16.48
N ASP A 371 -18.87 0.98 17.25
CA ASP A 371 -17.58 1.68 17.24
C ASP A 371 -16.51 0.93 16.40
N THR A 372 -16.93 0.11 15.43
CA THR A 372 -16.04 -0.57 14.47
C THR A 372 -16.32 -0.11 13.04
N TYR A 373 -15.24 0.15 12.30
CA TYR A 373 -15.25 0.40 10.86
C TYR A 373 -15.02 -0.92 10.14
N VAL A 374 -15.90 -1.29 9.21
CA VAL A 374 -15.82 -2.55 8.48
C VAL A 374 -15.54 -2.26 7.01
N VAL A 375 -14.37 -2.66 6.53
CA VAL A 375 -14.00 -2.62 5.11
C VAL A 375 -14.28 -3.99 4.51
N ARG A 376 -15.19 -4.07 3.55
CA ARG A 376 -15.49 -5.30 2.80
C ARG A 376 -14.97 -5.16 1.37
N THR A 377 -14.31 -6.19 0.85
CA THR A 377 -13.80 -6.23 -0.53
C THR A 377 -14.12 -7.57 -1.17
N LEU A 378 -14.87 -7.55 -2.28
CA LEU A 378 -15.30 -8.71 -3.04
C LEU A 378 -14.50 -8.84 -4.35
N ILE A 379 -13.92 -10.01 -4.56
CA ILE A 379 -13.09 -10.36 -5.73
C ILE A 379 -13.93 -11.16 -6.73
N LEU A 380 -14.16 -10.62 -7.94
CA LEU A 380 -15.12 -11.17 -8.90
C LEU A 380 -14.41 -11.90 -10.04
N GLY A 381 -14.74 -13.18 -10.23
CA GLY A 381 -14.19 -14.03 -11.28
C GLY A 381 -15.15 -14.16 -12.47
N GLY A 382 -14.60 -14.22 -13.69
CA GLY A 382 -15.38 -14.51 -14.89
C GLY A 382 -15.96 -15.93 -14.87
N ALA A 383 -16.96 -16.19 -15.73
CA ALA A 383 -17.73 -17.45 -15.73
C ALA A 383 -16.88 -18.74 -15.82
N GLU A 384 -15.75 -18.70 -16.52
CA GLU A 384 -14.80 -19.84 -16.64
C GLU A 384 -13.64 -19.77 -15.62
N ASN A 385 -13.48 -18.63 -14.94
CA ASN A 385 -12.35 -18.30 -14.10
C ASN A 385 -12.76 -18.16 -12.63
N LYS A 386 -12.64 -19.24 -11.86
CA LYS A 386 -12.68 -19.18 -10.39
C LYS A 386 -11.75 -18.06 -9.91
N ALA A 387 -12.32 -17.10 -9.16
CA ALA A 387 -11.57 -16.03 -8.52
C ALA A 387 -10.58 -16.62 -7.51
N VAL A 388 -9.34 -16.13 -7.54
CA VAL A 388 -8.29 -16.56 -6.62
C VAL A 388 -8.46 -15.84 -5.30
N ALA A 389 -8.34 -16.57 -4.19
CA ALA A 389 -8.42 -16.06 -2.82
C ALA A 389 -7.49 -14.85 -2.55
N ILE A 390 -6.33 -14.81 -3.20
CA ILE A 390 -5.37 -13.72 -3.17
C ILE A 390 -4.79 -13.54 -4.59
N PRO A 391 -5.25 -12.56 -5.41
CA PRO A 391 -4.85 -12.42 -6.81
C PRO A 391 -3.34 -12.29 -7.07
N PHE A 392 -2.60 -11.73 -6.11
CA PHE A 392 -1.14 -11.54 -6.15
C PHE A 392 -0.34 -12.71 -5.56
N LEU A 393 -0.99 -13.75 -5.02
CA LEU A 393 -0.38 -15.03 -4.63
C LEU A 393 -1.09 -16.17 -5.36
N PRO A 394 -0.91 -16.31 -6.69
CA PRO A 394 -1.70 -17.23 -7.52
C PRO A 394 -1.54 -18.72 -7.17
N GLN A 395 -0.47 -19.10 -6.46
CA GLN A 395 -0.27 -20.48 -5.96
C GLN A 395 -0.94 -20.73 -4.61
N PHE A 396 -1.47 -19.70 -3.94
CA PHE A 396 -2.16 -19.83 -2.66
C PHE A 396 -3.60 -20.33 -2.91
N VAL A 397 -3.74 -21.65 -3.06
CA VAL A 397 -5.04 -22.29 -3.28
C VAL A 397 -5.73 -22.53 -1.95
N SER A 398 -6.84 -21.82 -1.74
CA SER A 398 -7.69 -21.99 -0.56
C SER A 398 -8.34 -23.37 -0.53
N GLY A 399 -8.26 -24.04 0.62
CA GLY A 399 -8.97 -25.30 0.88
C GLY A 399 -10.49 -25.14 1.04
N PRO A 400 -11.19 -26.18 1.52
CA PRO A 400 -12.62 -26.09 1.85
C PRO A 400 -12.86 -25.12 3.02
N PRO A 401 -14.09 -24.63 3.23
CA PRO A 401 -14.40 -23.77 4.38
C PRO A 401 -14.05 -24.42 5.73
N LEU A 402 -13.45 -23.63 6.61
CA LEU A 402 -12.99 -24.03 7.94
C LEU A 402 -14.09 -23.87 9.00
N ILE A 403 -14.04 -24.76 9.98
CA ILE A 403 -14.42 -24.48 11.36
C ILE A 403 -13.10 -24.43 12.13
N PRO A 404 -12.58 -23.25 12.53
CA PRO A 404 -11.23 -23.14 13.09
C PRO A 404 -11.04 -24.00 14.35
N GLY A 405 -10.20 -25.02 14.24
CA GLY A 405 -9.77 -25.88 15.34
C GLY A 405 -8.54 -25.33 16.06
N ALA A 406 -7.68 -24.58 15.36
CA ALA A 406 -6.44 -24.05 15.92
C ALA A 406 -6.63 -23.14 17.15
N PRO A 407 -7.68 -22.31 17.28
CA PRO A 407 -7.96 -21.56 18.51
C PRO A 407 -8.19 -22.46 19.74
N GLY A 408 -8.57 -23.72 19.54
CA GLY A 408 -8.76 -24.70 20.61
C GLY A 408 -7.46 -25.32 21.16
N VAL A 409 -6.31 -25.08 20.53
CA VAL A 409 -5.00 -25.65 20.92
C VAL A 409 -3.89 -24.60 21.12
N LEU A 410 -4.15 -23.33 20.80
CA LEU A 410 -3.17 -22.23 20.92
C LEU A 410 -3.47 -21.34 22.15
N PRO A 411 -2.43 -20.78 22.83
CA PRO A 411 -2.59 -20.04 24.09
C PRO A 411 -3.57 -18.87 24.04
N ALA A 412 -4.40 -18.73 25.07
CA ALA A 412 -5.37 -17.65 25.24
C ALA A 412 -4.77 -16.24 25.16
N ASP A 413 -3.47 -16.09 25.42
CA ASP A 413 -2.74 -14.81 25.44
C ASP A 413 -1.95 -14.52 24.15
N ALA A 414 -2.21 -15.23 23.05
CA ALA A 414 -1.59 -14.92 21.76
C ALA A 414 -1.96 -13.50 21.28
N ASN A 415 -0.91 -12.68 21.07
CA ASN A 415 -1.02 -11.27 20.68
C ASN A 415 -1.40 -11.08 19.20
N LEU A 416 -1.05 -12.06 18.36
CA LEU A 416 -1.50 -12.18 16.98
C LEU A 416 -1.88 -13.64 16.75
N PHE A 417 -2.98 -13.87 16.05
CA PHE A 417 -3.40 -15.17 15.54
C PHE A 417 -3.75 -15.02 14.06
N ILE A 418 -3.33 -16.00 13.26
CA ILE A 418 -3.69 -16.17 11.85
C ILE A 418 -4.09 -17.63 11.67
N SER A 419 -5.16 -17.91 10.91
CA SER A 419 -5.48 -19.25 10.41
C SER A 419 -5.97 -19.17 8.97
N ALA A 420 -5.63 -20.16 8.15
CA ALA A 420 -6.03 -20.26 6.75
C ALA A 420 -6.28 -21.70 6.31
N SER A 421 -7.23 -21.86 5.38
CA SER A 421 -7.56 -23.11 4.72
C SER A 421 -6.69 -23.30 3.50
N LEU A 422 -5.93 -24.38 3.44
CA LEU A 422 -5.00 -24.67 2.35
C LEU A 422 -5.39 -25.96 1.63
N ASP A 423 -5.36 -25.94 0.30
CA ASP A 423 -5.37 -27.15 -0.52
C ASP A 423 -3.92 -27.53 -0.84
N TYR A 424 -3.25 -28.20 0.11
CA TYR A 424 -1.85 -28.59 -0.06
C TYR A 424 -1.57 -29.40 -1.36
N PRO A 425 -2.44 -30.33 -1.82
CA PRO A 425 -2.31 -30.95 -3.13
C PRO A 425 -2.31 -29.96 -4.31
N GLN A 426 -3.25 -29.02 -4.38
CA GLN A 426 -3.29 -28.04 -5.47
C GLN A 426 -2.13 -27.02 -5.40
N ILE A 427 -1.73 -26.61 -4.19
CA ILE A 427 -0.54 -25.76 -3.98
C ILE A 427 0.72 -26.47 -4.49
N TYR A 428 0.88 -27.76 -4.18
CA TYR A 428 2.00 -28.59 -4.63
C TYR A 428 2.04 -28.68 -6.18
N GLU A 429 0.90 -28.94 -6.83
CA GLU A 429 0.84 -29.03 -8.30
C GLU A 429 1.04 -27.67 -9.01
N GLY A 430 0.53 -26.57 -8.45
CA GLY A 430 0.82 -25.21 -8.93
C GLY A 430 2.30 -24.85 -8.83
N MET A 431 2.95 -25.25 -7.72
CA MET A 431 4.38 -25.08 -7.52
C MET A 431 5.21 -25.90 -8.54
N LEU A 432 4.86 -27.18 -8.77
CA LEU A 432 5.51 -28.00 -9.81
C LEU A 432 5.42 -27.34 -11.20
N LYS A 433 4.22 -26.88 -11.57
CA LYS A 433 3.98 -26.20 -12.86
C LYS A 433 4.79 -24.89 -12.97
N THR A 434 4.92 -24.15 -11.88
CA THR A 434 5.69 -22.90 -11.84
C THR A 434 7.19 -23.16 -12.03
N ILE A 435 7.73 -24.20 -11.38
CA ILE A 435 9.14 -24.62 -11.54
C ILE A 435 9.41 -25.14 -12.97
N ALA A 436 8.47 -25.88 -13.56
CA ALA A 436 8.55 -26.29 -14.97
C ALA A 436 8.70 -25.08 -15.90
N ASN A 437 7.80 -24.09 -15.78
CA ASN A 437 7.81 -22.87 -16.59
C ASN A 437 9.10 -22.04 -16.39
N MET A 438 9.65 -22.00 -15.18
CA MET A 438 10.93 -21.33 -14.91
C MET A 438 12.10 -22.03 -15.62
N ASN A 439 12.13 -23.36 -15.60
CA ASN A 439 13.15 -24.16 -16.28
C ASN A 439 13.04 -24.10 -17.81
N GLU A 440 11.84 -23.95 -18.37
CA GLU A 440 11.64 -23.71 -19.80
C GLU A 440 12.11 -22.32 -20.21
N ARG A 441 11.80 -21.28 -19.41
CA ARG A 441 12.28 -19.91 -19.66
C ARG A 441 13.81 -19.80 -19.60
N SER A 442 14.47 -20.45 -18.65
CA SER A 442 15.95 -20.43 -18.57
C SER A 442 16.61 -21.23 -19.71
N ARG A 443 16.00 -22.33 -20.17
CA ARG A 443 16.40 -23.03 -21.41
C ARG A 443 16.28 -22.13 -22.65
N GLY A 444 15.31 -21.24 -22.70
CA GLY A 444 15.16 -20.26 -23.80
C GLY A 444 16.38 -19.34 -24.00
N TYR A 445 17.22 -19.17 -22.98
CA TYR A 445 18.47 -18.38 -23.04
C TYR A 445 19.75 -19.24 -23.10
N SER A 446 19.63 -20.57 -23.24
CA SER A 446 20.77 -21.50 -23.22
C SER A 446 20.71 -22.52 -24.36
N THR A 447 21.75 -22.54 -25.20
CA THR A 447 21.85 -23.41 -26.39
C THR A 447 22.18 -24.88 -26.08
N GLN A 448 21.84 -25.39 -24.89
CA GLN A 448 22.04 -26.78 -24.49
C GLN A 448 20.74 -27.60 -24.49
N THR A 449 20.62 -28.48 -25.48
CA THR A 449 19.52 -29.45 -25.59
C THR A 449 19.67 -30.58 -24.56
N VAL A 450 18.83 -30.58 -23.53
CA VAL A 450 18.64 -31.72 -22.61
C VAL A 450 17.20 -32.20 -22.70
N SER A 451 17.00 -33.52 -22.68
CA SER A 451 15.72 -34.18 -22.98
C SER A 451 14.53 -33.65 -22.18
N ALA A 452 13.36 -33.66 -22.80
CA ALA A 452 12.06 -33.30 -22.22
C ALA A 452 11.54 -34.40 -21.26
N ALA A 453 12.29 -34.66 -20.18
CA ALA A 453 11.76 -35.36 -19.03
C ALA A 453 10.65 -34.52 -18.37
N SER A 454 9.63 -35.20 -17.85
CA SER A 454 8.62 -34.60 -16.97
C SER A 454 9.30 -33.75 -15.88
N ALA A 455 8.73 -32.58 -15.57
CA ALA A 455 9.28 -31.68 -14.56
C ALA A 455 9.40 -32.42 -13.22
N ALA A 456 10.63 -32.77 -12.87
CA ALA A 456 10.91 -33.52 -11.65
C ALA A 456 10.45 -32.70 -10.43
N SER A 457 9.92 -33.39 -9.43
CA SER A 457 9.66 -32.80 -8.11
C SER A 457 10.92 -32.06 -7.63
N PRO A 458 10.83 -30.82 -7.12
CA PRO A 458 11.98 -30.14 -6.51
C PRO A 458 12.52 -30.94 -5.31
N PHE A 459 11.68 -31.81 -4.75
CA PHE A 459 12.04 -32.74 -3.69
C PHE A 459 12.53 -34.09 -4.20
N ALA A 460 12.61 -34.36 -5.51
CA ALA A 460 12.90 -35.71 -6.05
C ALA A 460 14.19 -36.33 -5.50
N GLU A 461 15.22 -35.52 -5.24
CA GLU A 461 16.42 -35.97 -4.53
C GLU A 461 16.17 -36.34 -3.07
N TYR A 462 15.36 -35.55 -2.37
CA TYR A 462 15.02 -35.74 -0.96
C TYR A 462 14.08 -36.94 -0.77
N GLU A 463 13.06 -37.05 -1.63
CA GLU A 463 12.14 -38.19 -1.74
C GLU A 463 12.93 -39.50 -1.95
N LYS A 464 13.91 -39.48 -2.87
CA LYS A 464 14.84 -40.61 -3.09
C LYS A 464 15.79 -40.87 -1.92
N LYS A 465 16.27 -39.84 -1.21
CA LYS A 465 17.12 -39.97 -0.01
C LYS A 465 16.34 -40.51 1.20
N LEU A 466 15.04 -40.22 1.29
CA LEU A 466 14.14 -40.62 2.39
C LEU A 466 13.48 -41.99 2.19
N GLY A 467 13.30 -42.44 0.95
CA GLY A 467 12.39 -43.54 0.63
C GLY A 467 10.95 -43.16 0.95
N LEU A 468 10.57 -41.93 0.60
CA LEU A 468 9.28 -41.28 0.91
C LEU A 468 8.89 -40.41 -0.29
N LYS A 469 7.60 -40.26 -0.57
CA LYS A 469 7.07 -39.27 -1.51
C LYS A 469 6.23 -38.24 -0.77
N ILE A 470 6.44 -36.95 -1.02
CA ILE A 470 5.67 -35.91 -0.32
C ILE A 470 4.20 -35.96 -0.73
N LYS A 471 3.92 -36.08 -2.04
CA LYS A 471 2.54 -36.15 -2.56
C LYS A 471 1.75 -37.37 -2.06
N ASP A 472 2.40 -38.53 -1.93
CA ASP A 472 1.71 -39.80 -1.65
C ASP A 472 1.74 -40.17 -0.16
N ASP A 473 2.81 -39.82 0.59
CA ASP A 473 2.97 -40.21 2.00
C ASP A 473 2.76 -39.07 3.01
N VAL A 474 2.93 -37.79 2.61
CA VAL A 474 2.84 -36.64 3.54
C VAL A 474 1.54 -35.86 3.37
N LEU A 475 1.23 -35.40 2.15
CA LEU A 475 0.06 -34.56 1.90
C LEU A 475 -1.28 -35.20 2.32
N PRO A 476 -1.52 -36.52 2.18
CA PRO A 476 -2.77 -37.14 2.64
C PRO A 476 -2.96 -37.13 4.15
N LEU A 477 -1.86 -37.04 4.92
CA LEU A 477 -1.88 -37.00 6.39
C LEU A 477 -2.16 -35.59 6.93
N LEU A 478 -2.03 -34.55 6.12
CA LEU A 478 -2.31 -33.17 6.52
C LEU A 478 -3.80 -32.89 6.53
N GLY A 479 -4.27 -32.16 7.54
CA GLY A 479 -5.56 -31.47 7.51
C GLY A 479 -5.55 -30.33 6.50
N ASN A 480 -6.53 -29.42 6.59
CA ASN A 480 -6.61 -28.26 5.71
C ASN A 480 -6.36 -26.93 6.44
N GLU A 481 -6.34 -26.91 7.78
CA GLU A 481 -6.01 -25.71 8.56
C GLU A 481 -4.48 -25.57 8.75
N LEU A 482 -3.95 -24.38 8.46
CA LEU A 482 -2.65 -23.90 8.94
C LEU A 482 -2.88 -22.64 9.78
N ALA A 483 -2.32 -22.61 10.99
CA ALA A 483 -2.38 -21.43 11.86
C ALA A 483 -1.00 -21.02 12.38
N LEU A 484 -0.88 -19.73 12.70
CA LEU A 484 0.28 -19.07 13.29
C LEU A 484 -0.20 -18.18 14.44
N ALA A 485 0.42 -18.33 15.60
CA ALA A 485 0.23 -17.44 16.75
C ALA A 485 1.57 -16.76 17.12
N MET A 486 1.51 -15.50 17.54
CA MET A 486 2.63 -14.82 18.21
C MET A 486 2.31 -14.74 19.70
N VAL A 487 3.07 -15.48 20.51
CA VAL A 487 2.83 -15.61 21.94
C VAL A 487 3.86 -14.76 22.70
N PRO A 488 3.47 -13.94 23.70
CA PRO A 488 4.45 -13.16 24.45
C PRO A 488 5.42 -14.10 25.20
N LYS A 489 6.71 -13.73 25.23
CA LYS A 489 7.70 -14.43 26.07
C LYS A 489 7.30 -14.33 27.54
N SER A 490 7.50 -15.40 28.29
CA SER A 490 7.33 -15.36 29.75
C SER A 490 8.39 -14.46 30.37
N ILE A 491 7.94 -13.48 31.15
CA ILE A 491 8.82 -12.78 32.10
C ILE A 491 8.99 -13.73 33.28
N ASN A 492 10.02 -14.56 33.26
CA ASN A 492 10.31 -15.44 34.40
C ASN A 492 10.72 -14.59 35.61
N ASP A 493 10.15 -14.90 36.78
CA ASP A 493 10.48 -14.26 38.06
C ASP A 493 11.94 -14.52 38.44
N SER A 494 12.84 -13.62 38.01
CA SER A 494 14.29 -13.74 38.23
C SER A 494 15.00 -12.39 38.41
N SER A 495 14.27 -11.36 38.84
CA SER A 495 14.85 -10.09 39.32
C SER A 495 14.02 -9.41 40.43
N ALA A 496 13.23 -10.19 41.18
CA ALA A 496 12.47 -9.70 42.33
C ALA A 496 13.40 -9.40 43.53
N ASN A 497 14.00 -8.20 43.54
CA ASN A 497 14.78 -7.68 44.67
C ASN A 497 14.40 -6.21 44.96
N PRO A 498 13.32 -5.96 45.73
CA PRO A 498 12.66 -4.65 45.81
C PRO A 498 13.35 -3.68 46.79
N THR A 499 14.60 -3.26 46.48
CA THR A 499 15.38 -2.39 47.39
C THR A 499 16.25 -1.36 46.68
N ALA A 500 15.63 -0.44 45.93
CA ALA A 500 16.26 0.82 45.50
C ALA A 500 15.24 1.96 45.41
N THR A 501 15.47 3.04 46.15
CA THR A 501 14.70 4.30 46.06
C THR A 501 15.00 4.99 44.71
N PRO A 502 14.02 5.58 44.02
CA PRO A 502 14.23 6.10 42.67
C PRO A 502 15.18 7.31 42.64
N ALA A 503 16.35 7.14 42.03
CA ALA A 503 17.17 8.24 41.55
C ALA A 503 16.65 8.68 40.17
N ALA A 504 16.41 9.98 39.98
CA ALA A 504 15.90 10.51 38.72
C ALA A 504 17.02 10.58 37.66
N GLY A 505 16.87 9.85 36.57
CA GLY A 505 17.76 9.94 35.40
C GLY A 505 17.55 8.81 34.40
N ILE A 506 17.48 9.17 33.11
CA ILE A 506 17.40 8.26 31.95
C ILE A 506 16.14 7.38 31.93
N GLN A 507 15.13 7.79 31.14
CA GLN A 507 14.08 6.89 30.67
C GLN A 507 14.67 5.86 29.69
N GLN A 508 15.20 4.74 30.18
CA GLN A 508 15.45 3.60 29.31
C GLN A 508 14.10 3.04 28.85
N LYS A 509 13.75 3.29 27.58
CA LYS A 509 12.54 2.76 26.93
C LYS A 509 12.60 1.23 26.95
N ALA A 510 11.89 0.63 27.91
CA ALA A 510 11.89 -0.81 28.12
C ALA A 510 11.46 -1.52 26.83
N ARG A 511 12.37 -2.28 26.22
CA ARG A 511 12.05 -3.13 25.07
C ARG A 511 11.23 -4.30 25.59
N THR A 512 9.94 -4.32 25.26
CA THR A 512 9.12 -5.54 25.36
C THR A 512 9.83 -6.67 24.61
N PRO A 513 9.99 -7.86 25.19
CA PRO A 513 10.63 -8.97 24.50
C PRO A 513 9.88 -9.33 23.22
N ASP A 514 10.61 -9.61 22.14
CA ASP A 514 10.00 -10.05 20.88
C ASP A 514 9.15 -11.32 21.11
N PRO A 515 7.88 -11.38 20.66
CA PRO A 515 7.03 -12.55 20.89
C PRO A 515 7.53 -13.76 20.09
N ASP A 516 7.32 -14.96 20.63
CA ASP A 516 7.72 -16.20 19.96
C ASP A 516 6.62 -16.72 19.02
N PRO A 517 6.96 -17.14 17.79
CA PRO A 517 6.02 -17.72 16.86
C PRO A 517 5.71 -19.19 17.23
N VAL A 518 4.43 -19.55 17.17
CA VAL A 518 3.94 -20.93 17.29
C VAL A 518 3.09 -21.24 16.07
N VAL A 519 3.49 -22.25 15.29
CA VAL A 519 2.74 -22.75 14.14
C VAL A 519 1.92 -23.97 14.57
N ALA A 520 0.67 -24.05 14.14
CA ALA A 520 -0.18 -25.22 14.30
C ALA A 520 -0.63 -25.72 12.93
N ILE A 521 -0.30 -26.96 12.60
CA ILE A 521 -0.67 -27.63 11.35
C ILE A 521 -1.69 -28.71 11.68
N ALA A 522 -2.88 -28.68 11.08
CA ALA A 522 -3.86 -29.75 11.27
C ALA A 522 -3.37 -31.07 10.65
N VAL A 523 -3.70 -32.20 11.28
CA VAL A 523 -3.26 -33.55 10.90
C VAL A 523 -4.47 -34.50 10.89
N LYS A 524 -4.65 -35.27 9.82
CA LYS A 524 -5.72 -36.28 9.65
C LYS A 524 -5.38 -37.63 10.30
N ASP A 525 -4.11 -38.01 10.31
CA ASP A 525 -3.61 -39.21 11.00
C ASP A 525 -2.35 -38.85 11.80
N LYS A 526 -2.58 -38.66 13.10
CA LYS A 526 -1.56 -38.31 14.10
C LYS A 526 -0.49 -39.38 14.26
N ASP A 527 -0.83 -40.67 14.16
CA ASP A 527 0.12 -41.76 14.40
C ASP A 527 0.91 -42.14 13.15
N ALA A 528 0.34 -41.99 11.94
CA ALA A 528 1.12 -41.99 10.71
C ALA A 528 2.12 -40.81 10.68
N MET A 529 1.66 -39.59 11.00
CA MET A 529 2.54 -38.41 11.04
C MET A 529 3.67 -38.57 12.08
N ARG A 530 3.35 -39.05 13.29
CA ARG A 530 4.34 -39.36 14.35
C ARG A 530 5.43 -40.33 13.89
N ARG A 531 5.11 -41.28 13.00
CA ARG A 531 6.09 -42.22 12.40
C ARG A 531 6.94 -41.59 11.29
N LEU A 532 6.48 -40.51 10.65
CA LEU A 532 7.22 -39.82 9.58
C LEU A 532 8.13 -38.70 10.09
N ILE A 533 7.73 -37.95 11.14
CA ILE A 533 8.51 -36.82 11.66
C ILE A 533 10.00 -37.15 11.92
N PRO A 534 10.37 -38.29 12.56
CA PRO A 534 11.79 -38.63 12.78
C PRO A 534 12.60 -38.73 11.48
N LYS A 535 12.00 -39.20 10.37
CA LYS A 535 12.64 -39.24 9.05
C LYS A 535 12.81 -37.84 8.46
N LEU A 536 11.75 -37.02 8.53
CA LEU A 536 11.75 -35.65 8.02
C LEU A 536 12.83 -34.81 8.71
N ILE A 537 13.00 -34.96 10.02
CA ILE A 537 14.00 -34.23 10.80
C ILE A 537 15.43 -34.69 10.47
N GLU A 538 15.68 -35.98 10.24
CA GLU A 538 17.00 -36.47 9.76
C GLU A 538 17.41 -35.89 8.40
N THR A 539 16.46 -35.42 7.58
CA THR A 539 16.77 -34.65 6.36
C THR A 539 16.92 -33.14 6.57
N MET A 540 16.30 -32.54 7.59
CA MET A 540 16.38 -31.09 7.83
C MET A 540 17.60 -30.70 8.69
N ALA A 541 17.89 -31.49 9.73
CA ALA A 541 18.97 -31.24 10.69
C ALA A 541 20.12 -32.27 10.59
N GLY A 542 20.00 -33.25 9.69
CA GLY A 542 21.06 -34.19 9.34
C GLY A 542 21.01 -35.54 10.05
N LYS A 543 21.82 -36.50 9.56
CA LYS A 543 21.93 -37.84 10.16
C LYS A 543 22.46 -37.73 11.59
N GLY A 544 21.70 -38.27 12.54
CA GLY A 544 21.99 -38.15 13.96
C GLY A 544 21.28 -36.99 14.67
N ALA A 545 20.50 -36.15 13.97
CA ALA A 545 19.69 -35.12 14.62
C ALA A 545 18.71 -35.68 15.66
N ASN A 546 18.19 -36.90 15.45
CA ASN A 546 17.37 -37.62 16.44
C ASN A 546 18.13 -38.02 17.72
N MET A 547 19.47 -37.93 17.76
CA MET A 547 20.27 -38.08 18.99
C MET A 547 20.40 -36.76 19.76
N LEU A 548 20.04 -35.62 19.15
CA LEU A 548 19.94 -34.30 19.78
C LEU A 548 18.52 -33.98 20.27
N ALA A 549 17.59 -34.94 20.10
CA ALA A 549 16.22 -34.85 20.55
C ALA A 549 16.12 -35.05 22.07
N GLN A 550 15.58 -34.04 22.77
CA GLN A 550 15.16 -34.14 24.16
C GLN A 550 13.63 -34.26 24.19
N THR A 551 13.13 -35.42 24.58
CA THR A 551 11.69 -35.66 24.74
C THR A 551 11.28 -35.49 26.20
N GLU A 552 10.44 -34.49 26.46
CA GLU A 552 9.76 -34.28 27.75
C GLU A 552 8.31 -34.78 27.60
N ARG A 553 7.77 -35.48 28.61
CA ARG A 553 6.36 -35.89 28.62
C ARG A 553 5.60 -35.13 29.71
N LYS A 554 4.58 -34.39 29.29
CA LYS A 554 3.65 -33.68 30.16
C LYS A 554 2.28 -34.34 30.02
N GLU A 555 1.87 -35.07 31.06
CA GLU A 555 0.67 -35.91 31.07
C GLU A 555 0.67 -36.88 29.87
N ASP A 556 -0.29 -36.79 28.96
CA ASP A 556 -0.35 -37.61 27.73
C ASP A 556 0.20 -36.91 26.48
N THR A 557 0.82 -35.74 26.63
CA THR A 557 1.49 -35.02 25.53
C THR A 557 3.01 -35.19 25.61
N GLU A 558 3.60 -35.62 24.49
CA GLU A 558 5.04 -35.69 24.27
C GLU A 558 5.51 -34.41 23.56
N ILE A 559 6.57 -33.80 24.10
CA ILE A 559 7.20 -32.59 23.57
C ILE A 559 8.64 -32.95 23.20
N THR A 560 8.99 -32.88 21.92
CA THR A 560 10.34 -33.20 21.43
C THR A 560 11.04 -31.92 21.02
N SER A 561 12.18 -31.61 21.65
CA SER A 561 13.00 -30.42 21.39
C SER A 561 14.37 -30.79 20.83
N TYR A 562 14.81 -30.12 19.77
CA TYR A 562 16.06 -30.41 19.06
C TYR A 562 17.06 -29.28 19.26
N ALA A 563 17.94 -29.41 20.26
CA ALA A 563 19.12 -28.57 20.51
C ALA A 563 18.98 -27.07 20.14
N ASN A 564 17.92 -26.41 20.64
CA ASN A 564 17.58 -24.99 20.40
C ASN A 564 17.33 -24.59 18.93
N MET A 565 17.16 -25.53 18.01
CA MET A 565 16.74 -25.27 16.62
C MET A 565 15.22 -25.10 16.53
N PHE A 566 14.48 -26.08 17.07
CA PHE A 566 13.02 -26.08 17.15
C PHE A 566 12.53 -27.14 18.14
N SER A 567 11.22 -27.12 18.38
CA SER A 567 10.48 -28.07 19.20
C SER A 567 9.13 -28.38 18.55
N TYR A 568 8.58 -29.56 18.82
CA TYR A 568 7.24 -29.93 18.39
C TYR A 568 6.48 -30.73 19.45
N ALA A 569 5.14 -30.68 19.37
CA ALA A 569 4.22 -31.51 20.16
C ALA A 569 2.94 -31.80 19.35
N PHE A 570 2.23 -32.90 19.64
CA PHE A 570 0.94 -33.18 19.02
C PHE A 570 -0.23 -32.91 19.98
N VAL A 571 -0.91 -31.77 19.79
CA VAL A 571 -1.95 -31.24 20.67
C VAL A 571 -3.31 -31.37 19.97
N GLY A 572 -4.22 -32.18 20.52
CA GLY A 572 -5.40 -32.64 19.78
C GLY A 572 -5.00 -33.23 18.42
N ASP A 573 -5.66 -32.76 17.35
CA ASP A 573 -5.42 -33.10 15.95
C ASP A 573 -4.37 -32.19 15.26
N PHE A 574 -3.63 -31.38 16.02
CA PHE A 574 -2.62 -30.46 15.49
C PHE A 574 -1.20 -30.91 15.82
N LEU A 575 -0.30 -30.73 14.85
CA LEU A 575 1.14 -30.67 15.07
C LEU A 575 1.50 -29.21 15.40
N ILE A 576 1.91 -28.97 16.65
CA ILE A 576 2.41 -27.69 17.13
C ILE A 576 3.92 -27.64 16.93
N LEU A 577 4.43 -26.52 16.42
CA LEU A 577 5.83 -26.29 16.05
C LEU A 577 6.27 -24.88 16.50
N SER A 578 7.44 -24.77 17.12
CA SER A 578 8.07 -23.47 17.42
C SER A 578 9.59 -23.58 17.44
N SER A 579 10.29 -22.49 17.12
CA SER A 579 11.74 -22.35 17.35
C SER A 579 12.09 -22.36 18.84
N ASN A 580 11.18 -21.98 19.74
CA ASN A 580 11.39 -22.00 21.18
C ASN A 580 10.65 -23.17 21.86
N ALA A 581 11.40 -24.01 22.60
CA ALA A 581 10.85 -25.09 23.42
C ALA A 581 9.80 -24.60 24.44
N GLU A 582 10.02 -23.44 25.06
CA GLU A 582 9.09 -22.89 26.05
C GLU A 582 7.78 -22.40 25.42
N ALA A 583 7.80 -21.96 24.15
CA ALA A 583 6.59 -21.59 23.43
C ALA A 583 5.73 -22.83 23.07
N THR A 584 6.36 -23.94 22.69
CA THR A 584 5.66 -25.23 22.50
C THR A 584 5.13 -25.77 23.83
N LYS A 585 5.93 -25.73 24.91
CA LYS A 585 5.46 -26.10 26.27
C LYS A 585 4.28 -25.25 26.74
N ARG A 586 4.27 -23.96 26.41
CA ARG A 586 3.17 -23.04 26.71
C ARG A 586 1.89 -23.41 25.95
N ALA A 587 1.98 -23.73 24.65
CA ALA A 587 0.83 -24.22 23.88
C ALA A 587 0.25 -25.53 24.47
N VAL A 588 1.12 -26.49 24.84
CA VAL A 588 0.70 -27.72 25.53
C VAL A 588 0.07 -27.42 26.90
N ALA A 589 0.66 -26.51 27.68
CA ALA A 589 0.13 -26.12 28.99
C ALA A 589 -1.27 -25.48 28.87
N SER A 590 -1.44 -24.51 27.97
CA SER A 590 -2.71 -23.85 27.67
C SER A 590 -3.80 -24.83 27.23
N TYR A 591 -3.47 -25.83 26.41
CA TYR A 591 -4.43 -26.86 26.02
C TYR A 591 -4.88 -27.72 27.22
N LEU A 592 -3.93 -28.17 28.05
CA LEU A 592 -4.23 -29.00 29.23
C LEU A 592 -4.98 -28.23 30.33
N SER A 593 -4.74 -26.91 30.48
CA SER A 593 -5.49 -26.05 31.42
C SER A 593 -6.83 -25.54 30.87
N GLY A 594 -7.06 -25.63 29.56
CA GLY A 594 -8.21 -25.03 28.88
C GLY A 594 -8.07 -23.51 28.65
N GLU A 595 -6.90 -22.92 28.90
CA GLU A 595 -6.58 -21.51 28.69
C GLU A 595 -6.12 -21.26 27.24
N THR A 596 -7.00 -21.55 26.28
CA THR A 596 -6.76 -21.39 24.84
C THR A 596 -7.56 -20.23 24.24
N LEU A 597 -7.26 -19.81 23.01
CA LEU A 597 -7.98 -18.73 22.34
C LEU A 597 -9.50 -18.98 22.24
N SER A 598 -9.93 -20.24 22.11
CA SER A 598 -11.35 -20.58 22.07
C SER A 598 -12.08 -20.37 23.41
N SER A 599 -11.37 -20.37 24.55
CA SER A 599 -11.96 -20.03 25.84
C SER A 599 -11.87 -18.53 26.16
N ASN A 600 -10.89 -17.81 25.61
CA ASN A 600 -10.77 -16.36 25.74
C ASN A 600 -12.05 -15.62 25.26
N SER A 601 -12.60 -14.74 26.11
CA SER A 601 -13.81 -13.95 25.82
C SER A 601 -13.58 -12.82 24.81
N HIS A 602 -12.44 -12.12 24.87
CA HIS A 602 -12.09 -11.07 23.92
C HIS A 602 -11.91 -11.65 22.51
N PHE A 603 -11.21 -12.79 22.38
CA PHE A 603 -11.07 -13.48 21.10
C PHE A 603 -12.43 -13.89 20.51
N ARG A 604 -13.29 -14.53 21.33
CA ARG A 604 -14.64 -14.95 20.88
C ARG A 604 -15.54 -13.77 20.51
N ASN A 605 -15.53 -12.71 21.30
CA ASN A 605 -16.34 -11.51 21.03
C ASN A 605 -15.88 -10.79 19.76
N ALA A 606 -14.56 -10.60 19.59
CA ALA A 606 -14.00 -9.91 18.43
C ALA A 606 -14.17 -10.64 17.10
N ASN A 607 -14.47 -11.95 17.12
CA ASN A 607 -14.67 -12.78 15.92
C ASN A 607 -16.12 -13.31 15.78
N ASN A 608 -17.08 -12.81 16.56
CA ASN A 608 -18.45 -13.33 16.57
C ASN A 608 -19.27 -13.06 15.29
N TRP A 609 -18.80 -12.13 14.45
CA TRP A 609 -19.42 -11.67 13.21
C TRP A 609 -19.07 -12.54 11.98
N GLN A 610 -18.08 -13.43 12.10
CA GLN A 610 -17.50 -14.14 10.98
C GLN A 610 -18.49 -15.03 10.21
N SER A 611 -18.29 -15.12 8.89
CA SER A 611 -19.05 -16.01 8.01
C SER A 611 -18.81 -17.49 8.33
N ARG A 612 -19.84 -18.31 8.12
CA ARG A 612 -19.76 -19.78 8.18
C ARG A 612 -18.97 -20.40 7.02
N GLN A 613 -18.64 -19.62 5.97
CA GLN A 613 -17.83 -20.08 4.84
C GLN A 613 -16.44 -19.45 4.86
N LEU A 614 -15.82 -19.47 6.05
CA LEU A 614 -14.50 -18.95 6.36
C LEU A 614 -13.40 -19.74 5.62
N LEU A 615 -12.50 -19.01 4.95
CA LEU A 615 -11.29 -19.53 4.31
C LEU A 615 -10.01 -19.09 5.02
N ALA A 616 -10.00 -17.92 5.67
CA ALA A 616 -8.92 -17.49 6.56
C ALA A 616 -9.41 -16.46 7.58
N GLN A 617 -8.70 -16.31 8.69
CA GLN A 617 -8.91 -15.25 9.68
C GLN A 617 -7.60 -14.70 10.23
N VAL A 618 -7.62 -13.45 10.66
CA VAL A 618 -6.58 -12.80 11.46
C VAL A 618 -7.25 -12.14 12.67
N TYR A 619 -6.67 -12.34 13.85
CA TYR A 619 -7.03 -11.62 15.07
C TYR A 619 -5.76 -11.01 15.66
N MET A 620 -5.81 -9.73 16.00
CA MET A 620 -4.72 -8.99 16.61
C MET A 620 -5.21 -8.38 17.93
N ALA A 621 -4.58 -8.78 19.04
CA ALA A 621 -4.97 -8.36 20.37
C ALA A 621 -4.64 -6.86 20.61
N PRO A 622 -5.40 -6.15 21.46
CA PRO A 622 -5.18 -4.76 21.88
C PRO A 622 -3.71 -4.34 22.04
N GLY A 623 -2.94 -5.08 22.84
CA GLY A 623 -1.53 -4.76 23.10
C GLY A 623 -0.62 -4.87 21.87
N MET A 624 -0.95 -5.73 20.90
CA MET A 624 -0.20 -5.86 19.65
C MET A 624 -0.46 -4.68 18.71
N VAL A 625 -1.69 -4.17 18.68
CA VAL A 625 -2.04 -2.98 17.88
C VAL A 625 -1.24 -1.76 18.34
N GLN A 626 -1.09 -1.59 19.66
CA GLN A 626 -0.29 -0.54 20.28
C GLN A 626 1.21 -0.68 19.96
N THR A 627 1.79 -1.89 19.99
CA THR A 627 3.24 -2.09 19.73
C THR A 627 3.63 -1.87 18.27
N LEU A 628 2.71 -2.03 17.31
CA LEU A 628 2.97 -1.82 15.88
C LEU A 628 3.16 -0.35 15.47
N GLY A 629 2.95 0.61 16.38
CA GLY A 629 3.16 2.03 16.09
C GLY A 629 2.13 2.63 15.13
N LEU A 630 1.01 1.93 14.88
CA LEU A 630 -0.12 2.43 14.08
C LEU A 630 -0.76 3.68 14.71
N THR A 631 -0.66 3.81 16.02
CA THR A 631 -0.94 5.04 16.75
C THR A 631 0.33 5.88 16.87
N GLY A 632 0.34 7.04 16.21
CA GLY A 632 1.46 8.00 16.31
C GLY A 632 1.76 8.39 17.75
N ASN A 633 3.04 8.70 18.04
CA ASN A 633 3.50 8.94 19.41
C ASN A 633 2.94 10.29 19.95
N PRO A 634 1.99 10.29 20.92
CA PRO A 634 1.34 11.52 21.37
C PRO A 634 2.28 12.44 22.16
N THR A 635 3.42 11.93 22.62
CA THR A 635 4.42 12.71 23.38
C THR A 635 5.29 13.63 22.52
N GLY A 636 5.13 13.60 21.18
CA GLY A 636 5.97 14.34 20.23
C GLY A 636 5.26 15.43 19.41
N SER A 637 3.96 15.67 19.60
CA SER A 637 3.25 16.70 18.82
C SER A 637 3.50 18.10 19.39
N SER A 638 4.22 18.95 18.64
CA SER A 638 4.43 20.38 18.92
C SER A 638 3.16 21.25 18.79
N ASN A 639 2.00 20.61 18.61
CA ASN A 639 0.71 21.24 18.36
C ASN A 639 -0.25 20.91 19.52
N GLU A 640 -0.57 21.90 20.36
CA GLU A 640 -1.43 21.73 21.54
C GLU A 640 -2.78 21.09 21.21
N LYS A 641 -3.33 21.34 20.02
CA LYS A 641 -4.61 20.76 19.58
C LYS A 641 -4.49 19.28 19.22
N MET A 642 -3.31 18.79 18.86
CA MET A 642 -3.05 17.36 18.72
C MET A 642 -2.98 16.69 20.09
N ALA A 643 -2.33 17.32 21.07
CA ALA A 643 -2.33 16.83 22.46
C ALA A 643 -3.75 16.82 23.05
N GLU A 644 -4.55 17.87 22.83
CA GLU A 644 -5.96 17.95 23.22
C GLU A 644 -6.79 16.85 22.53
N LEU A 645 -6.59 16.60 21.24
CA LEU A 645 -7.27 15.52 20.51
C LEU A 645 -6.87 14.13 21.05
N PHE A 646 -5.57 13.84 21.19
CA PHE A 646 -5.10 12.57 21.71
C PHE A 646 -5.55 12.31 23.15
N SER A 647 -5.66 13.35 23.99
CA SER A 647 -6.22 13.22 25.35
C SER A 647 -7.73 12.95 25.42
N ARG A 648 -8.45 13.07 24.30
CA ARG A 648 -9.88 12.74 24.17
C ARG A 648 -10.14 11.38 23.53
N LEU A 649 -9.14 10.75 22.91
CA LEU A 649 -9.26 9.41 22.37
C LEU A 649 -9.10 8.38 23.49
N ASP A 650 -9.87 7.29 23.44
CA ASP A 650 -9.72 6.19 24.38
C ASP A 650 -8.39 5.46 24.11
N PRO A 651 -7.43 5.43 25.05
CA PRO A 651 -6.13 4.76 24.85
C PRO A 651 -6.24 3.23 24.76
N TYR A 652 -7.38 2.64 25.16
CA TYR A 652 -7.61 1.20 25.05
C TYR A 652 -8.12 0.84 23.64
N ILE A 653 -7.18 0.50 22.75
CA ILE A 653 -7.49 0.06 21.40
C ILE A 653 -8.08 -1.35 21.43
N GLU A 654 -9.24 -1.57 20.82
CA GLU A 654 -9.83 -2.91 20.73
C GLU A 654 -9.06 -3.82 19.75
N ALA A 655 -9.51 -5.08 19.62
CA ALA A 655 -8.87 -6.03 18.71
C ALA A 655 -9.15 -5.67 17.24
N VAL A 656 -8.10 -5.69 16.40
CA VAL A 656 -8.28 -5.68 14.94
C VAL A 656 -8.55 -7.11 14.49
N THR A 657 -9.60 -7.32 13.71
CA THR A 657 -9.93 -8.64 13.15
C THR A 657 -10.16 -8.57 11.64
N TYR A 658 -9.86 -9.67 10.97
CA TYR A 658 -10.06 -9.82 9.53
C TYR A 658 -10.51 -11.25 9.23
N SER A 659 -11.35 -11.39 8.22
CA SER A 659 -11.72 -12.67 7.64
C SER A 659 -11.60 -12.64 6.12
N LEU A 660 -11.36 -13.83 5.56
CA LEU A 660 -11.60 -14.15 4.17
C LEU A 660 -12.65 -15.25 4.14
N SER A 661 -13.73 -15.05 3.40
CA SER A 661 -14.78 -16.03 3.18
C SER A 661 -15.07 -16.19 1.68
N ASN A 662 -15.85 -17.20 1.30
CA ASN A 662 -16.34 -17.33 -0.08
C ASN A 662 -17.77 -17.87 -0.07
N GLU A 663 -18.74 -16.96 -0.15
CA GLU A 663 -20.18 -17.28 -0.15
C GLU A 663 -20.76 -17.46 -1.56
N GLY A 664 -19.97 -18.01 -2.48
CA GLY A 664 -20.39 -18.38 -3.84
C GLY A 664 -20.37 -17.24 -4.87
N SER A 665 -20.33 -15.97 -4.44
CA SER A 665 -20.12 -14.82 -5.32
C SER A 665 -18.63 -14.48 -5.58
N GLY A 666 -17.71 -15.25 -5.01
CA GLY A 666 -16.27 -15.00 -5.03
C GLY A 666 -15.70 -14.75 -3.62
N PRO A 667 -14.37 -14.65 -3.48
CA PRO A 667 -13.71 -14.31 -2.22
C PRO A 667 -14.16 -12.95 -1.69
N LEU A 668 -14.67 -12.93 -0.45
CA LEU A 668 -15.02 -11.74 0.30
C LEU A 668 -14.02 -11.57 1.44
N HIS A 669 -13.20 -10.53 1.34
CA HIS A 669 -12.35 -10.03 2.40
C HIS A 669 -13.17 -9.09 3.29
N GLU A 670 -13.04 -9.20 4.61
CA GLU A 670 -13.71 -8.31 5.55
C GLU A 670 -12.75 -7.96 6.70
N LEU A 671 -12.50 -6.67 6.91
CA LEU A 671 -11.56 -6.12 7.89
C LEU A 671 -12.31 -5.20 8.86
N HIS A 672 -12.25 -5.53 10.15
CA HIS A 672 -12.84 -4.79 11.26
C HIS A 672 -11.74 -3.97 11.96
N LEU A 673 -11.85 -2.65 11.89
CA LEU A 673 -10.95 -1.67 12.50
C LEU A 673 -11.66 -0.91 13.62
N PRO A 674 -11.17 -0.95 14.88
CA PRO A 674 -11.71 -0.15 15.96
C PRO A 674 -11.68 1.35 15.63
N LYS A 675 -12.74 2.07 15.99
CA LYS A 675 -12.87 3.52 15.76
C LYS A 675 -11.73 4.31 16.36
N ASN A 676 -11.32 4.02 17.59
CA ASN A 676 -10.21 4.72 18.23
C ASN A 676 -8.87 4.46 17.53
N LEU A 677 -8.61 3.25 17.02
CA LEU A 677 -7.44 2.99 16.16
C LEU A 677 -7.43 3.91 14.94
N LEU A 678 -8.53 3.95 14.18
CA LEU A 678 -8.57 4.77 12.97
C LEU A 678 -8.47 6.27 13.30
N MET A 679 -9.08 6.71 14.40
CA MET A 679 -8.92 8.07 14.91
C MET A 679 -7.48 8.40 15.27
N HIS A 680 -6.75 7.50 15.94
CA HIS A 680 -5.31 7.67 16.21
C HIS A 680 -4.46 7.67 14.94
N MET A 681 -4.80 6.86 13.93
CA MET A 681 -4.12 6.84 12.63
C MET A 681 -4.35 8.16 11.86
N VAL A 682 -5.59 8.65 11.76
CA VAL A 682 -5.92 9.94 11.13
C VAL A 682 -5.32 11.11 11.93
N ALA A 683 -5.29 11.03 13.25
CA ALA A 683 -4.62 12.01 14.10
C ALA A 683 -3.11 12.06 13.82
N SER A 684 -2.42 10.92 13.68
CA SER A 684 -1.00 10.89 13.27
C SER A 684 -0.81 11.48 11.89
N LEU A 685 -1.54 11.00 10.88
CA LEU A 685 -1.39 11.45 9.49
C LEU A 685 -1.70 12.95 9.32
N THR A 686 -2.63 13.52 10.11
CA THR A 686 -2.92 14.96 10.09
C THR A 686 -1.91 15.79 10.86
N ASN A 687 -1.34 15.27 11.96
CA ASN A 687 -0.16 15.87 12.59
C ASN A 687 1.01 15.94 11.62
N ASP A 688 1.33 14.83 10.97
CA ASP A 688 2.51 14.70 10.11
C ASP A 688 2.37 15.54 8.83
N ALA A 689 1.17 15.60 8.24
CA ALA A 689 0.85 16.50 7.13
C ALA A 689 0.84 17.99 7.54
N GLY A 690 0.45 18.31 8.78
CA GLY A 690 0.49 19.66 9.34
C GLY A 690 1.91 20.13 9.68
N ALA A 691 2.77 19.22 10.14
CA ALA A 691 4.17 19.47 10.46
C ALA A 691 5.10 19.37 9.23
N ALA A 692 4.65 18.79 8.11
CA ALA A 692 5.42 18.67 6.87
C ALA A 692 6.14 19.96 6.41
N PRO A 693 5.53 21.17 6.36
CA PRO A 693 6.25 22.40 6.05
C PRO A 693 7.31 22.75 7.10
N THR A 694 6.98 22.64 8.39
CA THR A 694 7.90 22.89 9.52
C THR A 694 9.13 21.98 9.45
N ASN A 695 8.91 20.68 9.22
CA ASN A 695 9.95 19.67 9.10
C ASN A 695 10.81 19.88 7.83
N ALA A 696 10.21 20.31 6.73
CA ALA A 696 10.94 20.64 5.50
C ALA A 696 11.80 21.90 5.67
N ASN A 697 11.30 22.91 6.37
CA ASN A 697 12.04 24.12 6.74
C ASN A 697 13.21 23.79 7.68
N GLU A 698 12.97 23.01 8.75
CA GLU A 698 13.98 22.54 9.69
C GLU A 698 15.05 21.66 9.01
N ALA A 699 14.67 20.83 8.03
CA ALA A 699 15.63 20.08 7.22
C ALA A 699 16.46 20.99 6.29
N ALA A 700 15.81 21.96 5.64
CA ALA A 700 16.47 22.89 4.72
C ALA A 700 17.45 23.82 5.44
N VAL A 701 17.07 24.41 6.58
CA VAL A 701 17.96 25.30 7.34
C VAL A 701 19.16 24.56 7.95
N LYS A 702 18.99 23.30 8.39
CA LYS A 702 20.13 22.44 8.77
C LYS A 702 21.05 22.12 7.59
N SER A 703 20.53 22.06 6.36
CA SER A 703 21.36 21.94 5.16
C SER A 703 22.09 23.25 4.86
N GLU A 704 21.41 24.38 4.98
CA GLU A 704 21.97 25.70 4.67
C GLU A 704 23.09 26.10 5.63
N LEU A 705 22.94 25.82 6.93
CA LEU A 705 24.03 26.00 7.90
C LEU A 705 25.26 25.13 7.58
N ARG A 706 25.10 23.97 6.94
CA ARG A 706 26.22 23.13 6.48
C ARG A 706 26.86 23.69 5.21
N THR A 707 26.06 24.24 4.29
CA THR A 707 26.55 25.03 3.14
C THR A 707 27.38 26.22 3.62
N LEU A 708 26.88 26.95 4.62
CA LEU A 708 27.54 28.13 5.20
C LEU A 708 28.89 27.81 5.83
N VAL A 709 28.98 26.74 6.63
CA VAL A 709 30.25 26.22 7.18
C VAL A 709 31.25 25.86 6.07
N ALA A 710 30.78 25.21 5.00
CA ALA A 710 31.63 24.85 3.87
C ALA A 710 32.12 26.09 3.07
N ALA A 711 31.25 27.09 2.89
CA ALA A 711 31.59 28.37 2.28
C ALA A 711 32.62 29.14 3.11
N GLU A 712 32.45 29.21 4.43
CA GLU A 712 33.38 29.87 5.36
C GLU A 712 34.76 29.18 5.39
N ALA A 713 34.79 27.84 5.40
CA ALA A 713 36.03 27.08 5.30
C ALA A 713 36.74 27.32 3.96
N ALA A 714 36.00 27.34 2.84
CA ALA A 714 36.54 27.63 1.52
C ALA A 714 37.03 29.09 1.39
N TYR A 715 36.31 30.05 1.96
CA TYR A 715 36.68 31.46 1.96
C TYR A 715 37.98 31.69 2.72
N SER A 716 38.06 31.22 3.96
CA SER A 716 39.24 31.32 4.83
C SER A 716 40.48 30.67 4.20
N ALA A 717 40.31 29.54 3.50
CA ALA A 717 41.38 28.83 2.81
C ALA A 717 41.82 29.46 1.46
N THR A 718 41.10 30.45 0.91
CA THR A 718 41.38 30.97 -0.46
C THR A 718 41.45 32.48 -0.58
N THR A 719 40.43 33.20 -0.09
CA THR A 719 40.20 34.63 -0.37
C THR A 719 40.26 35.47 0.92
N GLY A 720 40.12 34.82 2.08
CA GLY A 720 40.17 35.45 3.39
C GLY A 720 41.56 35.52 4.05
N ASP A 721 42.61 34.94 3.45
CA ASP A 721 43.95 34.84 4.06
C ASP A 721 43.93 34.27 5.50
N GLY A 722 43.08 33.26 5.74
CA GLY A 722 42.85 32.66 7.07
C GLY A 722 41.79 33.37 7.94
N ARG A 723 41.09 34.38 7.41
CA ARG A 723 39.92 35.02 8.04
C ARG A 723 38.60 34.47 7.47
N TYR A 724 37.56 34.52 8.27
CA TYR A 724 36.18 34.24 7.85
C TYR A 724 35.51 35.47 7.21
N GLY A 725 34.47 35.25 6.40
CA GLY A 725 33.87 36.27 5.52
C GLY A 725 32.39 36.50 5.82
N THR A 726 31.92 37.75 5.77
CA THR A 726 30.48 38.03 5.96
C THR A 726 29.65 37.45 4.81
N ILE A 727 28.34 37.31 4.99
CA ILE A 727 27.41 36.80 3.95
C ILE A 727 27.62 37.51 2.60
N ASP A 728 27.77 38.84 2.60
CA ASP A 728 28.08 39.62 1.39
C ASP A 728 29.43 39.26 0.75
N GLU A 729 30.45 38.94 1.55
CA GLU A 729 31.76 38.49 1.04
C GLU A 729 31.70 37.07 0.47
N LEU A 730 30.97 36.15 1.10
CA LEU A 730 30.77 34.78 0.62
C LEU A 730 29.96 34.77 -0.69
N VAL A 731 28.90 35.58 -0.78
CA VAL A 731 28.12 35.79 -2.02
C VAL A 731 28.97 36.44 -3.10
N LYS A 732 29.78 37.46 -2.78
CA LYS A 732 30.69 38.12 -3.73
C LYS A 732 31.81 37.19 -4.22
N ALA A 733 32.25 36.24 -3.40
CA ALA A 733 33.21 35.19 -3.79
C ALA A 733 32.56 34.05 -4.61
N GLY A 734 31.24 34.03 -4.77
CA GLY A 734 30.52 32.95 -5.44
C GLY A 734 30.42 31.65 -4.63
N LEU A 735 30.70 31.72 -3.32
CA LEU A 735 30.66 30.57 -2.40
C LEU A 735 29.27 30.37 -1.78
N LEU A 736 28.39 31.38 -1.87
CA LEU A 736 26.99 31.33 -1.43
C LEU A 736 26.09 31.99 -2.49
N SER A 737 24.86 31.52 -2.65
CA SER A 737 23.88 32.17 -3.53
C SER A 737 23.18 33.34 -2.83
N LYS A 738 22.92 34.43 -3.56
CA LYS A 738 22.19 35.60 -3.02
C LYS A 738 20.71 35.32 -2.68
N GLU A 739 20.20 34.17 -3.12
CA GLU A 739 18.85 33.69 -2.83
C GLU A 739 18.91 32.30 -2.19
N PRO A 740 18.09 32.05 -1.15
CA PRO A 740 17.86 33.01 -0.06
C PRO A 740 17.95 32.35 1.34
N ILE A 741 18.75 32.96 2.22
CA ILE A 741 18.80 32.68 3.67
C ILE A 741 17.39 32.70 4.32
N GLU A 742 16.52 33.61 3.87
CA GLU A 742 15.17 33.82 4.42
C GLU A 742 14.10 32.81 3.90
N ARG A 743 14.39 32.01 2.86
CA ARG A 743 13.35 31.29 2.09
C ARG A 743 12.56 30.27 2.89
N TYR A 744 13.19 29.71 3.91
CA TYR A 744 12.70 28.56 4.67
C TYR A 744 11.92 28.98 5.91
N GLY A 745 11.50 30.24 6.02
CA GLY A 745 10.82 30.76 7.21
C GLY A 745 11.74 30.85 8.44
N TYR A 746 13.05 30.82 8.21
CA TYR A 746 14.09 31.01 9.21
C TYR A 746 14.87 32.29 8.90
N GLU A 747 15.22 33.02 9.94
CA GLU A 747 16.18 34.13 9.91
C GLU A 747 17.54 33.55 10.31
N ILE A 748 18.57 33.74 9.48
CA ILE A 748 19.94 33.27 9.76
C ILE A 748 20.86 34.48 9.91
N GLU A 749 21.36 34.68 11.12
CA GLU A 749 22.41 35.66 11.41
C GLU A 749 23.79 35.01 11.37
N LEU A 750 24.79 35.70 10.81
CA LEU A 750 26.20 35.29 10.81
C LEU A 750 27.05 36.39 11.47
N ALA A 751 27.59 36.10 12.66
CA ALA A 751 28.53 36.95 13.36
C ALA A 751 29.98 36.50 13.04
N VAL A 752 30.74 37.36 12.37
CA VAL A 752 32.11 37.05 11.91
C VAL A 752 33.14 37.83 12.72
N SER A 753 34.22 37.15 13.11
CA SER A 753 35.44 37.72 13.67
C SER A 753 36.66 37.21 12.91
N ALA A 754 37.82 37.87 13.09
CA ALA A 754 39.02 37.58 12.32
C ALA A 754 39.56 36.12 12.38
N LYS A 755 39.09 35.29 13.34
CA LYS A 755 39.48 33.88 13.50
C LYS A 755 38.35 32.93 13.93
N LYS A 756 37.09 33.40 14.00
CA LYS A 756 35.91 32.60 14.38
C LYS A 756 34.67 33.15 13.67
N PHE A 757 33.74 32.30 13.31
CA PHE A 757 32.38 32.71 12.96
C PHE A 757 31.39 31.98 13.86
N GLU A 758 30.23 32.59 14.11
CA GLU A 758 29.10 32.00 14.79
C GLU A 758 27.84 32.30 13.96
N ALA A 759 27.08 31.27 13.60
CA ALA A 759 25.85 31.40 12.83
C ALA A 759 24.66 30.83 13.61
N THR A 760 23.60 31.62 13.73
CA THR A 760 22.35 31.24 14.42
C THR A 760 21.17 31.30 13.48
N ALA A 761 20.33 30.27 13.49
CA ALA A 761 19.08 30.25 12.73
C ALA A 761 17.87 30.15 13.67
N VAL A 762 16.91 31.07 13.49
CA VAL A 762 15.73 31.25 14.35
C VAL A 762 14.45 31.25 13.50
N PRO A 763 13.35 30.57 13.90
CA PRO A 763 12.12 30.55 13.11
C PRO A 763 11.37 31.89 13.16
N ILE A 764 11.10 32.48 11.99
CA ILE A 764 10.45 33.81 11.84
C ILE A 764 9.05 33.84 12.47
N GLU A 765 8.32 32.73 12.36
CA GLU A 765 7.09 32.49 13.13
C GLU A 765 7.20 31.14 13.86
N TYR A 766 7.60 31.18 15.13
CA TYR A 766 7.68 30.01 16.01
C TYR A 766 6.37 29.20 16.02
N GLY A 767 6.48 27.87 15.90
CA GLY A 767 5.36 26.94 15.83
C GLY A 767 4.66 26.87 14.46
N LYS A 768 5.08 27.66 13.46
CA LYS A 768 4.54 27.63 12.08
C LYS A 768 5.61 27.43 11.02
N SER A 769 6.69 28.21 11.12
CA SER A 769 7.84 28.14 10.20
C SER A 769 8.89 27.14 10.69
N GLY A 770 9.06 27.05 12.01
CA GLY A 770 9.96 26.14 12.69
C GLY A 770 9.64 26.10 14.19
N SER A 771 10.17 25.10 14.88
CA SER A 771 10.07 24.93 16.33
C SER A 771 11.44 24.90 17.01
N LEU A 772 12.44 24.34 16.34
CA LEU A 772 13.82 24.35 16.80
C LEU A 772 14.56 25.62 16.36
N SER A 773 15.51 26.08 17.17
CA SER A 773 16.53 27.05 16.78
C SER A 773 17.89 26.35 16.69
N TYR A 774 18.77 26.83 15.80
CA TYR A 774 20.06 26.20 15.51
C TYR A 774 21.25 27.15 15.68
N PHE A 775 22.41 26.58 15.97
CA PHE A 775 23.69 27.26 16.13
C PHE A 775 24.80 26.45 15.46
N VAL A 776 25.77 27.10 14.83
CA VAL A 776 27.02 26.47 14.38
C VAL A 776 28.18 27.46 14.44
N ASP A 777 29.38 26.96 14.71
CA ASP A 777 30.62 27.74 14.87
C ASP A 777 31.76 27.15 14.00
N GLU A 778 33.01 27.60 14.20
CA GLU A 778 34.17 27.09 13.46
C GLU A 778 34.44 25.58 13.59
N SER A 779 33.77 24.87 14.51
CA SER A 779 33.85 23.40 14.60
C SER A 779 33.00 22.67 13.55
N GLY A 780 32.06 23.37 12.89
CA GLY A 780 31.10 22.79 11.95
C GLY A 780 30.04 21.89 12.60
N VAL A 781 30.01 21.79 13.93
CA VAL A 781 29.03 20.98 14.66
C VAL A 781 27.73 21.78 14.81
N VAL A 782 26.72 21.43 14.02
CA VAL A 782 25.36 21.99 14.17
C VAL A 782 24.78 21.56 15.51
N ARG A 783 24.32 22.55 16.28
CA ARG A 783 23.66 22.42 17.59
C ARG A 783 22.26 23.00 17.51
N GLY A 784 21.40 22.67 18.46
CA GLY A 784 20.12 23.33 18.58
C GLY A 784 19.18 22.71 19.61
N GLY A 785 17.97 23.27 19.68
CA GLY A 785 16.91 22.82 20.57
C GLY A 785 15.68 23.72 20.44
N ASP A 786 14.60 23.34 21.09
CA ASP A 786 13.47 24.25 21.29
C ASP A 786 13.91 25.35 22.26
N ARG A 787 13.87 26.60 21.76
CA ARG A 787 14.19 27.82 22.50
C ARG A 787 13.01 28.80 22.52
N ALA A 788 11.78 28.34 22.24
CA ALA A 788 10.56 29.14 22.16
C ALA A 788 10.67 30.38 21.25
N GLY A 789 11.42 30.25 20.13
CA GLY A 789 11.71 31.35 19.19
C GLY A 789 12.91 32.23 19.56
N GLY A 790 13.67 31.92 20.62
CA GLY A 790 14.98 32.52 20.89
C GLY A 790 16.12 31.87 20.11
N PRO A 791 17.30 32.50 20.02
CA PRO A 791 18.48 31.91 19.39
C PRO A 791 19.04 30.72 20.19
N ALA A 792 19.62 29.75 19.46
CA ALA A 792 20.42 28.68 20.05
C ALA A 792 21.88 29.13 20.26
N THR A 793 22.65 28.30 20.95
CA THR A 793 23.97 28.63 21.51
C THR A 793 24.92 27.44 21.46
N ILE A 794 26.22 27.66 21.69
CA ILE A 794 27.22 26.60 21.85
C ILE A 794 26.88 25.59 22.99
N SER A 795 26.06 26.01 23.97
CA SER A 795 25.58 25.18 25.08
C SER A 795 24.49 24.17 24.68
N ASP A 796 23.91 24.29 23.48
CA ASP A 796 22.89 23.38 22.99
C ASP A 796 23.48 22.04 22.53
N PRO A 797 22.70 20.94 22.62
CA PRO A 797 23.15 19.63 22.18
C PRO A 797 23.42 19.60 20.67
N PRO A 798 24.40 18.80 20.20
CA PRO A 798 24.64 18.60 18.77
C PRO A 798 23.46 17.86 18.12
N ILE A 799 23.08 18.28 16.91
CA ILE A 799 21.98 17.72 16.12
C ILE A 799 22.52 17.12 14.80
N GLN A 800 22.04 15.93 14.46
CA GLN A 800 22.36 15.21 13.20
C GLN A 800 21.41 15.60 12.05
#